data_AF-A0A2N1NDM5-F1
#
_entry.id   AF-A0A2N1NDM5-F1
#
_cell.length_a   1.000
_cell.length_b   1.000
_cell.length_c   1.000
_cell.angle_alpha   90.00
_cell.angle_beta   90.00
_cell.angle_gamma   90.00
#
_symmetry.space_group_name_H-M   'P 1'
#
loop_
_entity.id
_entity.type
_entity.pdbx_description
1 polymer ?
#
loop_
_entity_poly.entity_id
_entity_poly.type
_entity_poly.pdbx_seq_one_letter_code
_entity_poly.pdbx_strand_id
1 'polypeptide(L)'
;MIIMNLRGRKLWKLNHGLFLDGYRIQPSKQAVLADDGDLNISLYKGDPVIYTNINDSDSPKNLLSLNNDNNDLNVALKQLDICINFPVAEITYEANLLDSVLQFAGDKEKFYELYGHILAKKFLAGGQLFIKNFILAPSKQINIFKFYLIWAYNSAKNNEEIQFSNDPFDGHFLPRLETSNGEEIKTPKELFNWMNNLYQDNMLDIISYNNLRTLSEDNYKTLIEKQPGIANYEEKLKLEEWIMREYETTKVEIANNAEAVVVDEGLINTKKACFNYVNLIRWINDFHLLKGLTINESHIIRYSKKAAINFIEAPKVNLSNKSYFEMTNPTTQLEENLLLNNIFSTKNIRSFPFIKSDNDLSDKDSIHLIVKHERYEILINRNYIKPSEEFNSAIEKALNNMKPFNALQNVFDEYGHLFPLKITLGKSLKNIATTSFFGNFEKINLKLPIPGSLLSYMKVLDISYFLTQKGDIMEENDLNNWINNTNDKLEVIELDEIISLYDILESEQKRKIDIIFNNNNDRKIIMTGINGLKDLDNNNIKHYKRIDIGTSLEDENYEVFGSIISKVNSKLDDFIVNFELYDLNGFTAIINKLTETNVNITECYIWWMIIGNPTQLSVFSPSNREFQTECIKKTITLQPGKQIYNVKTPIPLSRGYTILINAHCPSTNYELKNPVKLVDWAYNSINLQKIDNESSINQSIDSEANVSIDLNICILYTDYKNLKIDYEEEKCSLGSIGHNLTKENLNENEIDKFDDIQNIIQETILDDDIQVILSKGN
;
A
#
# COMPACT_ATOMS: atom_id res chain seq x y z
N MET A 1 3.80 -36.48 5.49
CA MET A 1 2.71 -36.26 4.52
C MET A 1 3.19 -36.43 3.07
N ILE A 2 4.23 -35.69 2.65
CA ILE A 2 4.89 -35.77 1.33
C ILE A 2 5.11 -37.22 0.83
N ILE A 3 5.83 -38.04 1.59
CA ILE A 3 6.19 -39.42 1.20
C ILE A 3 4.96 -40.33 1.04
N MET A 4 3.87 -40.09 1.78
CA MET A 4 2.63 -40.87 1.69
C MET A 4 1.84 -40.55 0.41
N ASN A 5 1.77 -39.28 0.00
CA ASN A 5 1.08 -38.87 -1.24
C ASN A 5 1.83 -39.32 -2.50
N LEU A 6 3.17 -39.35 -2.47
CA LEU A 6 3.97 -39.77 -3.62
C LEU A 6 3.86 -41.28 -3.91
N ARG A 7 3.66 -42.12 -2.88
CA ARG A 7 3.43 -43.57 -3.05
C ARG A 7 2.12 -43.93 -3.75
N GLY A 8 1.17 -43.00 -3.83
CA GLY A 8 -0.12 -43.20 -4.52
C GLY A 8 -0.12 -42.87 -6.02
N ARG A 9 0.93 -42.24 -6.56
CA ARG A 9 0.97 -41.81 -7.97
C ARG A 9 1.51 -42.93 -8.87
N LYS A 10 0.61 -43.76 -9.38
CA LYS A 10 0.82 -44.69 -10.54
C LYS A 10 1.26 -43.98 -11.85
N LEU A 11 1.50 -42.67 -11.85
CA LEU A 11 1.59 -41.83 -13.05
C LEU A 11 2.98 -41.72 -13.69
N TRP A 12 4.07 -41.92 -12.92
CA TRP A 12 5.43 -41.63 -13.40
C TRP A 12 6.10 -42.72 -14.23
N LYS A 13 5.46 -43.89 -14.40
CA LYS A 13 5.96 -45.02 -15.21
C LYS A 13 7.44 -45.35 -14.94
N LEU A 14 7.83 -45.40 -13.65
CA LEU A 14 9.23 -45.59 -13.23
C LEU A 14 9.83 -46.94 -13.68
N ASN A 15 8.98 -47.91 -13.98
CA ASN A 15 9.34 -49.23 -14.48
C ASN A 15 9.44 -49.30 -16.02
N HIS A 16 9.16 -48.21 -16.73
CA HIS A 16 9.35 -48.12 -18.17
C HIS A 16 10.76 -47.64 -18.52
N GLY A 17 11.31 -48.08 -19.65
CA GLY A 17 12.49 -47.44 -20.23
C GLY A 17 12.14 -46.05 -20.80
N LEU A 18 13.15 -45.23 -21.06
CA LEU A 18 13.03 -43.88 -21.60
C LEU A 18 13.32 -43.88 -23.10
N PHE A 19 12.35 -43.42 -23.87
CA PHE A 19 12.49 -43.09 -25.27
C PHE A 19 12.99 -41.65 -25.42
N LEU A 20 13.87 -41.45 -26.40
CA LEU A 20 14.64 -40.24 -26.66
C LEU A 20 14.46 -39.92 -28.13
N ASP A 21 13.59 -38.97 -28.46
CA ASP A 21 13.25 -38.63 -29.85
C ASP A 21 14.08 -37.48 -30.41
N GLY A 22 15.09 -37.00 -29.67
CA GLY A 22 15.88 -35.82 -30.00
C GLY A 22 15.33 -34.50 -29.43
N TYR A 23 14.09 -34.50 -28.92
CA TYR A 23 13.36 -33.32 -28.45
C TYR A 23 12.80 -33.45 -27.03
N ARG A 24 12.40 -34.65 -26.62
CA ARG A 24 11.75 -34.93 -25.34
C ARG A 24 12.19 -36.30 -24.81
N ILE A 25 12.07 -36.45 -23.50
CA ILE A 25 12.18 -37.74 -22.82
C ILE A 25 10.77 -38.25 -22.59
N GLN A 26 10.46 -39.45 -23.08
CA GLN A 26 9.14 -40.06 -22.91
C GLN A 26 9.29 -41.46 -22.30
N PRO A 27 8.38 -41.88 -21.40
CA PRO A 27 8.28 -43.29 -21.05
C PRO A 27 7.97 -44.12 -22.29
N SER A 28 8.64 -45.25 -22.42
CA SER A 28 8.42 -46.23 -23.49
C SER A 28 7.00 -46.80 -23.47
N LYS A 29 6.58 -47.40 -24.59
CA LYS A 29 5.22 -47.95 -24.74
C LYS A 29 4.95 -49.09 -23.77
N GLN A 30 5.96 -49.92 -23.49
CA GLN A 30 5.86 -51.08 -22.62
C GLN A 30 6.80 -50.96 -21.42
N ALA A 31 6.41 -51.59 -20.30
CA ALA A 31 7.25 -51.67 -19.13
C ALA A 31 8.52 -52.50 -19.43
N VAL A 32 9.60 -52.16 -18.75
CA VAL A 32 10.91 -52.82 -18.87
C VAL A 32 11.24 -53.58 -17.59
N LEU A 33 10.77 -53.07 -16.45
CA LEU A 33 10.95 -53.63 -15.12
C LEU A 33 9.62 -54.18 -14.59
N ALA A 34 9.69 -55.22 -13.76
CA ALA A 34 8.53 -55.79 -13.09
C ALA A 34 7.90 -54.77 -12.13
N ASP A 35 6.56 -54.76 -12.04
CA ASP A 35 5.78 -53.80 -11.24
C ASP A 35 5.93 -53.99 -9.71
N ASP A 36 6.49 -55.12 -9.27
CA ASP A 36 6.70 -55.49 -7.86
C ASP A 36 8.04 -55.00 -7.28
N GLY A 37 8.75 -54.13 -8.01
CA GLY A 37 10.03 -53.55 -7.58
C GLY A 37 9.98 -52.73 -6.30
N ASP A 38 11.12 -52.65 -5.62
CA ASP A 38 11.33 -51.86 -4.42
C ASP A 38 11.39 -50.36 -4.77
N LEU A 39 10.47 -49.59 -4.19
CA LEU A 39 10.38 -48.14 -4.35
C LEU A 39 10.86 -47.42 -3.08
N ASN A 40 12.01 -46.76 -3.17
CA ASN A 40 12.54 -45.91 -2.11
C ASN A 40 12.37 -44.43 -2.47
N ILE A 41 11.76 -43.65 -1.56
CA ILE A 41 11.55 -42.21 -1.73
C ILE A 41 12.10 -41.51 -0.49
N SER A 42 12.99 -40.55 -0.71
CA SER A 42 13.57 -39.72 0.35
C SER A 42 13.47 -38.24 0.00
N LEU A 43 13.43 -37.38 1.01
CA LEU A 43 13.47 -35.92 0.79
C LEU A 43 14.85 -35.55 0.22
N TYR A 44 14.86 -34.75 -0.84
CA TYR A 44 16.09 -34.22 -1.39
C TYR A 44 16.69 -33.19 -0.41
N LYS A 45 17.99 -33.35 -0.10
CA LYS A 45 18.71 -32.48 0.85
C LYS A 45 19.64 -31.48 0.18
N GLY A 46 19.78 -31.52 -1.14
CA GLY A 46 20.64 -30.61 -1.88
C GLY A 46 19.93 -29.28 -2.22
N ASP A 47 20.69 -28.40 -2.85
CA ASP A 47 20.20 -27.10 -3.32
C ASP A 47 19.53 -27.22 -4.71
N PRO A 48 18.66 -26.27 -5.10
CA PRO A 48 18.23 -26.12 -6.47
C PRO A 48 19.43 -25.91 -7.40
N VAL A 49 19.28 -26.39 -8.65
CA VAL A 49 20.37 -26.48 -9.63
C VAL A 49 19.99 -25.69 -10.88
N ILE A 50 20.91 -24.91 -11.40
CA ILE A 50 20.73 -24.05 -12.57
C ILE A 50 21.60 -24.56 -13.70
N TYR A 51 20.99 -24.64 -14.88
CA TYR A 51 21.65 -24.91 -16.14
C TYR A 51 21.58 -23.64 -16.97
N THR A 52 22.74 -23.12 -17.38
CA THR A 52 22.85 -21.88 -18.18
C THR A 52 23.23 -22.20 -19.62
N ASN A 53 22.85 -21.30 -20.53
CA ASN A 53 23.07 -21.41 -21.97
C ASN A 53 22.64 -22.79 -22.48
N ILE A 54 21.39 -23.14 -22.18
CA ILE A 54 20.82 -24.44 -22.53
C ILE A 54 20.36 -24.45 -23.99
N ASN A 55 20.30 -25.66 -24.57
CA ASN A 55 19.70 -25.88 -25.89
C ASN A 55 20.32 -25.02 -27.01
N ASP A 56 21.63 -24.79 -26.96
CA ASP A 56 22.40 -24.17 -28.02
C ASP A 56 22.37 -25.08 -29.27
N SER A 57 21.97 -24.51 -30.40
CA SER A 57 21.90 -25.19 -31.69
C SER A 57 23.27 -25.47 -32.30
N ASP A 58 24.29 -24.72 -31.91
CA ASP A 58 25.65 -24.89 -32.41
C ASP A 58 26.43 -25.95 -31.60
N SER A 59 25.84 -26.42 -30.49
CA SER A 59 26.43 -27.46 -29.67
C SER A 59 26.44 -28.82 -30.39
N PRO A 60 27.58 -29.52 -30.47
CA PRO A 60 27.67 -30.84 -31.10
C PRO A 60 27.08 -31.97 -30.23
N LYS A 61 26.49 -31.64 -29.08
CA LYS A 61 25.94 -32.60 -28.12
C LYS A 61 24.43 -32.42 -28.01
N ASN A 62 23.70 -33.53 -28.13
CA ASN A 62 22.27 -33.59 -27.84
C ASN A 62 21.99 -34.73 -26.84
N LEU A 63 21.90 -34.39 -25.56
CA LEU A 63 21.54 -35.27 -24.45
C LEU A 63 20.11 -35.84 -24.57
N LEU A 64 19.27 -35.31 -25.46
CA LEU A 64 17.94 -35.88 -25.77
C LEU A 64 18.00 -36.87 -26.95
N SER A 65 19.20 -37.21 -27.43
CA SER A 65 19.46 -38.23 -28.45
C SER A 65 20.43 -39.31 -27.93
N LEU A 66 20.42 -40.49 -28.53
CA LEU A 66 21.29 -41.62 -28.13
C LEU A 66 22.70 -41.53 -28.74
N ASN A 67 22.80 -41.10 -30.00
CA ASN A 67 24.04 -41.15 -30.79
C ASN A 67 24.57 -39.79 -31.27
N ASN A 68 23.91 -38.67 -30.92
CA ASN A 68 24.13 -37.35 -31.55
C ASN A 68 23.91 -37.36 -33.08
N ASP A 69 23.14 -38.32 -33.61
CA ASP A 69 22.89 -38.45 -35.05
C ASP A 69 21.99 -37.32 -35.60
N ASN A 70 21.28 -36.59 -34.72
CA ASN A 70 20.44 -35.43 -35.05
C ASN A 70 20.72 -34.28 -34.08
N ASN A 71 21.41 -33.24 -34.57
CA ASN A 71 21.68 -32.00 -33.82
C ASN A 71 20.59 -30.93 -34.03
N ASP A 72 19.59 -31.19 -34.89
CA ASP A 72 18.51 -30.24 -35.15
C ASP A 72 17.54 -30.16 -33.96
N LEU A 73 17.72 -29.12 -33.15
CA LEU A 73 16.82 -28.78 -32.05
C LEU A 73 15.48 -28.22 -32.55
N ASN A 74 14.40 -28.54 -31.84
CA ASN A 74 13.10 -27.93 -32.08
C ASN A 74 13.15 -26.43 -31.74
N VAL A 75 12.46 -25.61 -32.55
CA VAL A 75 12.32 -24.15 -32.35
C VAL A 75 11.87 -23.80 -30.92
N ALA A 76 11.00 -24.59 -30.30
CA ALA A 76 10.54 -24.35 -28.92
C ALA A 76 11.67 -24.48 -27.88
N LEU A 77 12.63 -25.40 -28.08
CA LEU A 77 13.76 -25.59 -27.18
C LEU A 77 14.83 -24.50 -27.37
N LYS A 78 15.02 -24.02 -28.61
CA LYS A 78 15.99 -22.95 -28.96
C LYS A 78 15.69 -21.60 -28.31
N GLN A 79 14.49 -21.40 -27.77
CA GLN A 79 14.07 -20.16 -27.12
C GLN A 79 14.39 -20.15 -25.61
N LEU A 80 14.84 -21.28 -25.05
CA LEU A 80 15.10 -21.43 -23.62
C LEU A 80 16.59 -21.15 -23.35
N ASP A 81 16.88 -20.20 -22.46
CA ASP A 81 18.27 -19.82 -22.15
C ASP A 81 18.76 -20.46 -20.85
N ILE A 82 17.87 -20.61 -19.87
CA ILE A 82 18.18 -21.11 -18.53
C ILE A 82 17.09 -22.09 -18.07
N CYS A 83 17.49 -23.14 -17.37
CA CYS A 83 16.59 -24.01 -16.62
C CYS A 83 17.00 -24.05 -15.15
N ILE A 84 16.04 -23.85 -14.25
CA ILE A 84 16.20 -23.98 -12.80
C ILE A 84 15.41 -25.20 -12.34
N ASN A 85 16.12 -26.19 -11.83
CA ASN A 85 15.56 -27.37 -11.22
C ASN A 85 15.42 -27.15 -9.72
N PHE A 86 14.21 -27.36 -9.19
CA PHE A 86 13.87 -27.35 -7.76
C PHE A 86 13.54 -28.77 -7.30
N PRO A 87 14.52 -29.60 -6.92
CA PRO A 87 14.26 -30.97 -6.50
C PRO A 87 13.67 -30.99 -5.09
N VAL A 88 12.67 -31.84 -4.88
CA VAL A 88 11.97 -32.02 -3.60
C VAL A 88 12.20 -33.42 -3.04
N ALA A 89 12.22 -34.43 -3.92
CA ALA A 89 12.41 -35.81 -3.53
C ALA A 89 13.38 -36.54 -4.46
N GLU A 90 14.13 -37.48 -3.88
CA GLU A 90 14.92 -38.46 -4.59
C GLU A 90 14.18 -39.80 -4.55
N ILE A 91 14.06 -40.43 -5.71
CA ILE A 91 13.36 -41.69 -5.90
C ILE A 91 14.32 -42.71 -6.49
N THR A 92 14.35 -43.90 -5.90
CA THR A 92 15.07 -45.06 -6.46
C THR A 92 14.07 -46.18 -6.66
N TYR A 93 14.09 -46.77 -7.85
CA TYR A 93 13.24 -47.90 -8.21
C TYR A 93 14.10 -49.08 -8.66
N GLU A 94 14.02 -50.18 -7.92
CA GLU A 94 14.79 -51.40 -8.18
C GLU A 94 13.85 -52.59 -8.41
N ALA A 95 13.86 -53.12 -9.63
CA ALA A 95 13.16 -54.35 -9.98
C ALA A 95 13.98 -55.17 -10.98
N ASN A 96 13.55 -56.41 -11.20
CA ASN A 96 14.11 -57.26 -12.24
C ASN A 96 13.61 -56.84 -13.63
N LEU A 97 14.45 -57.03 -14.64
CA LEU A 97 14.05 -56.90 -16.05
C LEU A 97 12.99 -57.93 -16.40
N LEU A 98 11.98 -57.52 -17.17
CA LEU A 98 10.95 -58.42 -17.66
C LEU A 98 11.52 -59.39 -18.72
N ASP A 99 11.07 -60.64 -18.68
CA ASP A 99 11.46 -61.67 -19.65
C ASP A 99 11.16 -61.25 -21.10
N SER A 100 10.10 -60.46 -21.32
CA SER A 100 9.73 -59.92 -22.63
C SER A 100 10.79 -59.00 -23.25
N VAL A 101 11.59 -58.35 -22.40
CA VAL A 101 12.73 -57.51 -22.83
C VAL A 101 13.94 -58.38 -23.14
N LEU A 102 14.23 -59.36 -22.28
CA LEU A 102 15.37 -60.27 -22.41
C LEU A 102 15.26 -61.21 -23.63
N GLN A 103 14.04 -61.63 -23.97
CA GLN A 103 13.75 -62.59 -25.04
C GLN A 103 13.27 -61.91 -26.34
N PHE A 104 13.42 -60.58 -26.46
CA PHE A 104 12.95 -59.86 -27.64
C PHE A 104 13.70 -60.29 -28.91
N ALA A 105 12.96 -60.74 -29.93
CA ALA A 105 13.49 -61.27 -31.18
C ALA A 105 13.19 -60.37 -32.41
N GLY A 106 13.36 -59.06 -32.27
CA GLY A 106 13.14 -58.06 -33.32
C GLY A 106 14.36 -57.18 -33.61
N ASP A 107 14.21 -56.25 -34.57
CA ASP A 107 15.23 -55.26 -34.89
C ASP A 107 15.38 -54.18 -33.79
N LYS A 108 16.52 -53.46 -33.79
CA LYS A 108 16.83 -52.45 -32.76
C LYS A 108 15.85 -51.28 -32.74
N GLU A 109 15.35 -50.85 -33.91
CA GLU A 109 14.42 -49.74 -34.01
C GLU A 109 13.08 -50.07 -33.32
N LYS A 110 12.51 -51.25 -33.60
CA LYS A 110 11.30 -51.73 -32.91
C LYS A 110 11.53 -51.96 -31.43
N PHE A 111 12.71 -52.42 -31.04
CA PHE A 111 13.06 -52.56 -29.62
C PHE A 111 12.98 -51.20 -28.91
N TYR A 112 13.60 -50.16 -29.47
CA TYR A 112 13.57 -48.83 -28.88
C TYR A 112 12.18 -48.21 -28.90
N GLU A 113 11.38 -48.43 -29.95
CA GLU A 113 10.00 -47.94 -30.00
C GLU A 113 9.11 -48.55 -28.89
N LEU A 114 9.34 -49.82 -28.55
CA LEU A 114 8.55 -50.54 -27.54
C LEU A 114 9.06 -50.30 -26.12
N TYR A 115 10.37 -50.40 -25.89
CA TYR A 115 10.99 -50.45 -24.57
C TYR A 115 11.86 -49.24 -24.23
N GLY A 116 12.08 -48.34 -25.18
CA GLY A 116 12.92 -47.15 -25.00
C GLY A 116 14.41 -47.43 -25.20
N HIS A 117 15.20 -46.35 -25.22
CA HIS A 117 16.64 -46.41 -25.47
C HIS A 117 17.44 -46.74 -24.20
N ILE A 118 17.01 -46.19 -23.07
CA ILE A 118 17.75 -46.22 -21.80
C ILE A 118 16.82 -46.56 -20.64
N LEU A 119 17.39 -47.03 -19.54
CA LEU A 119 16.70 -47.30 -18.30
C LEU A 119 17.30 -46.43 -17.19
N ALA A 120 16.46 -45.77 -16.42
CA ALA A 120 16.85 -45.02 -15.22
C ALA A 120 16.49 -45.82 -13.97
N LYS A 121 17.38 -45.80 -12.98
CA LYS A 121 17.12 -46.40 -11.65
C LYS A 121 16.91 -45.37 -10.56
N LYS A 122 17.41 -44.14 -10.77
CA LYS A 122 17.32 -43.03 -9.83
C LYS A 122 16.69 -41.83 -10.51
N PHE A 123 15.79 -41.15 -9.82
CA PHE A 123 15.02 -40.04 -10.35
C PHE A 123 15.02 -38.91 -9.31
N LEU A 124 15.01 -37.66 -9.79
CA LEU A 124 14.68 -36.52 -8.97
C LEU A 124 13.27 -36.06 -9.33
N ALA A 125 12.42 -35.93 -8.31
CA ALA A 125 11.08 -35.37 -8.43
C ALA A 125 11.07 -33.96 -7.84
N GLY A 126 10.46 -33.02 -8.56
CA GLY A 126 10.45 -31.61 -8.23
C GLY A 126 9.76 -30.76 -9.28
N GLY A 127 10.17 -29.50 -9.40
CA GLY A 127 9.67 -28.56 -10.41
C GLY A 127 10.81 -28.04 -11.28
N GLN A 128 10.50 -27.72 -12.55
CA GLN A 128 11.42 -27.03 -13.46
C GLN A 128 10.84 -25.67 -13.84
N LEU A 129 11.69 -24.65 -13.76
CA LEU A 129 11.40 -23.30 -14.23
C LEU A 129 12.35 -22.98 -15.38
N PHE A 130 11.80 -22.72 -16.56
CA PHE A 130 12.53 -22.31 -17.74
C PHE A 130 12.46 -20.79 -17.89
N ILE A 131 13.56 -20.22 -18.38
CA ILE A 131 13.68 -18.78 -18.60
C ILE A 131 14.06 -18.53 -20.06
N LYS A 132 13.28 -17.67 -20.72
CA LYS A 132 13.52 -17.23 -22.11
C LYS A 132 13.99 -15.79 -22.16
N ASN A 133 14.80 -15.47 -23.16
CA ASN A 133 15.35 -14.13 -23.41
C ASN A 133 16.11 -13.55 -22.20
N PHE A 134 16.72 -14.40 -21.39
CA PHE A 134 17.49 -13.99 -20.21
C PHE A 134 18.67 -13.10 -20.59
N ILE A 135 19.37 -13.42 -21.68
CA ILE A 135 20.55 -12.67 -22.16
C ILE A 135 20.16 -11.26 -22.65
N LEU A 136 18.91 -11.08 -23.09
CA LEU A 136 18.40 -9.79 -23.58
C LEU A 136 17.91 -8.88 -22.46
N ALA A 137 17.75 -9.40 -21.24
CA ALA A 137 17.18 -8.65 -20.12
C ALA A 137 18.21 -7.68 -19.51
N PRO A 138 17.81 -6.44 -19.16
CA PRO A 138 18.66 -5.51 -18.44
C PRO A 138 19.09 -6.08 -17.07
N SER A 139 20.33 -5.79 -16.65
CA SER A 139 20.90 -6.26 -15.38
C SER A 139 20.01 -5.93 -14.16
N LYS A 140 19.38 -4.76 -14.16
CA LYS A 140 18.41 -4.35 -13.13
C LYS A 140 17.24 -5.35 -13.00
N GLN A 141 16.66 -5.77 -14.12
CA GLN A 141 15.53 -6.71 -14.13
C GLN A 141 15.94 -8.10 -13.69
N ILE A 142 17.15 -8.54 -14.09
CA ILE A 142 17.73 -9.81 -13.63
C ILE A 142 17.89 -9.80 -12.10
N ASN A 143 18.37 -8.70 -11.52
CA ASN A 143 18.53 -8.58 -10.07
C ASN A 143 17.20 -8.61 -9.32
N ILE A 144 16.18 -7.91 -9.83
CA ILE A 144 14.81 -7.95 -9.29
C ILE A 144 14.27 -9.39 -9.33
N PHE A 145 14.41 -10.07 -10.47
CA PHE A 145 13.98 -11.46 -10.61
C PHE A 145 14.72 -12.37 -9.62
N LYS A 146 16.05 -12.28 -9.53
CA LYS A 146 16.87 -13.07 -8.59
C LYS A 146 16.38 -12.90 -7.16
N PHE A 147 16.11 -11.66 -6.73
CA PHE A 147 15.59 -11.35 -5.41
C PHE A 147 14.25 -12.05 -5.13
N TYR A 148 13.27 -11.91 -6.03
CA TYR A 148 11.97 -12.57 -5.85
C TYR A 148 12.04 -14.08 -5.93
N LEU A 149 12.91 -14.63 -6.79
CA LEU A 149 13.12 -16.07 -6.91
C LEU A 149 13.59 -16.67 -5.59
N ILE A 150 14.61 -16.07 -4.97
CA ILE A 150 15.17 -16.58 -3.72
C ILE A 150 14.23 -16.35 -2.54
N TRP A 151 13.50 -15.22 -2.54
CA TRP A 151 12.53 -14.92 -1.51
C TRP A 151 11.37 -15.92 -1.57
N ALA A 152 10.74 -16.08 -2.73
CA ALA A 152 9.66 -17.04 -2.94
C ALA A 152 10.08 -18.47 -2.57
N TYR A 153 11.30 -18.89 -2.97
CA TYR A 153 11.81 -20.22 -2.67
C TYR A 153 11.99 -20.47 -1.18
N ASN A 154 12.64 -19.56 -0.46
CA ASN A 154 12.86 -19.71 0.97
C ASN A 154 11.53 -19.69 1.74
N SER A 155 10.62 -18.80 1.35
CA SER A 155 9.32 -18.67 1.98
C SER A 155 8.44 -19.90 1.76
N ALA A 156 8.37 -20.43 0.54
CA ALA A 156 7.63 -21.65 0.24
C ALA A 156 8.22 -22.87 0.95
N LYS A 157 9.55 -22.97 1.02
CA LYS A 157 10.25 -24.07 1.69
C LYS A 157 10.03 -24.07 3.21
N ASN A 158 9.97 -22.89 3.82
CA ASN A 158 9.76 -22.72 5.26
C ASN A 158 8.28 -22.64 5.67
N ASN A 159 7.35 -22.67 4.70
CA ASN A 159 5.92 -22.47 4.92
C ASN A 159 5.61 -21.14 5.62
N GLU A 160 6.25 -20.06 5.15
CA GLU A 160 6.04 -18.71 5.65
C GLU A 160 4.81 -18.07 4.99
N GLU A 161 3.93 -17.47 5.79
CA GLU A 161 2.79 -16.69 5.32
C GLU A 161 3.25 -15.28 4.87
N ILE A 162 3.71 -15.17 3.63
CA ILE A 162 4.15 -13.90 3.04
C ILE A 162 3.22 -13.49 1.90
N GLN A 163 2.86 -12.22 1.90
CA GLN A 163 2.05 -11.61 0.85
C GLN A 163 2.96 -11.02 -0.21
N PHE A 164 3.02 -11.69 -1.37
CA PHE A 164 3.70 -11.18 -2.55
C PHE A 164 2.76 -10.29 -3.37
N SER A 165 3.34 -9.27 -4.00
CA SER A 165 2.62 -8.38 -4.93
C SER A 165 2.10 -9.17 -6.14
N ASN A 166 0.87 -8.87 -6.59
CA ASN A 166 0.32 -9.38 -7.84
C ASN A 166 0.69 -8.51 -9.06
N ASP A 167 1.49 -7.47 -8.88
CA ASP A 167 2.01 -6.70 -10.01
C ASP A 167 2.89 -7.58 -10.90
N PRO A 168 2.80 -7.43 -12.23
CA PRO A 168 3.72 -8.06 -13.15
C PRO A 168 5.16 -7.68 -12.82
N PHE A 169 6.05 -8.65 -12.95
CA PHE A 169 7.45 -8.35 -13.19
C PHE A 169 7.53 -7.44 -14.43
N ASP A 170 8.18 -6.28 -14.37
CA ASP A 170 8.16 -5.22 -15.40
C ASP A 170 8.12 -5.78 -16.85
N GLY A 171 6.94 -5.66 -17.48
CA GLY A 171 6.53 -6.53 -18.61
C GLY A 171 7.23 -6.26 -19.94
N HIS A 172 8.04 -5.22 -20.07
CA HIS A 172 8.71 -4.88 -21.33
C HIS A 172 10.11 -5.50 -21.48
N PHE A 173 10.76 -5.88 -20.37
CA PHE A 173 12.18 -6.24 -20.38
C PHE A 173 12.56 -7.42 -19.48
N LEU A 174 11.60 -8.02 -18.76
CA LEU A 174 11.89 -9.20 -17.93
C LEU A 174 12.00 -10.48 -18.77
N PRO A 175 12.85 -11.44 -18.37
CA PRO A 175 12.86 -12.77 -18.97
C PRO A 175 11.48 -13.44 -18.82
N ARG A 176 11.01 -14.16 -19.85
CA ARG A 176 9.76 -14.91 -19.73
C ARG A 176 10.00 -16.18 -18.94
N LEU A 177 9.17 -16.41 -17.92
CA LEU A 177 9.26 -17.56 -17.02
C LEU A 177 8.20 -18.58 -17.39
N GLU A 178 8.59 -19.82 -17.61
CA GLU A 178 7.67 -20.90 -17.97
C GLU A 178 7.92 -22.16 -17.12
N THR A 179 6.85 -22.79 -16.66
CA THR A 179 6.95 -24.09 -15.95
C THR A 179 7.17 -25.24 -16.94
N SER A 180 7.49 -26.45 -16.44
CA SER A 180 7.56 -27.68 -17.23
C SER A 180 6.32 -27.98 -18.09
N ASN A 181 5.15 -27.50 -17.67
CA ASN A 181 3.88 -27.67 -18.38
C ASN A 181 3.56 -26.53 -19.36
N GLY A 182 4.44 -25.53 -19.49
CA GLY A 182 4.28 -24.38 -20.37
C GLY A 182 3.39 -23.27 -19.80
N GLU A 183 3.10 -23.29 -18.49
CA GLU A 183 2.41 -22.18 -17.82
C GLU A 183 3.38 -21.02 -17.63
N GLU A 184 2.96 -19.81 -18.03
CA GLU A 184 3.77 -18.60 -17.91
C GLU A 184 3.57 -17.96 -16.53
N ILE A 185 4.68 -17.62 -15.85
CA ILE A 185 4.68 -16.92 -14.56
C ILE A 185 4.99 -15.44 -14.79
N LYS A 186 4.06 -14.57 -14.41
CA LYS A 186 4.11 -13.13 -14.69
C LYS A 186 4.31 -12.27 -13.45
N THR A 187 3.97 -12.76 -12.26
CA THR A 187 3.99 -11.97 -11.02
C THR A 187 4.79 -12.68 -9.91
N PRO A 188 5.35 -11.94 -8.93
CA PRO A 188 5.94 -12.53 -7.74
C PRO A 188 4.99 -13.46 -6.99
N LYS A 189 3.70 -13.12 -6.95
CA LYS A 189 2.64 -13.92 -6.33
C LYS A 189 2.42 -15.26 -7.05
N GLU A 190 2.40 -15.27 -8.38
CA GLU A 190 2.31 -16.50 -9.17
C GLU A 190 3.54 -17.38 -8.96
N LEU A 191 4.73 -16.80 -8.91
CA LEU A 191 5.98 -17.51 -8.62
C LEU A 191 5.94 -18.18 -7.24
N PHE A 192 5.54 -17.43 -6.22
CA PHE A 192 5.39 -17.98 -4.86
C PHE A 192 4.34 -19.08 -4.81
N ASN A 193 3.16 -18.88 -5.41
CA ASN A 193 2.10 -19.90 -5.45
C ASN A 193 2.58 -21.19 -6.12
N TRP A 194 3.28 -21.10 -7.25
CA TRP A 194 3.85 -22.27 -7.92
C TRP A 194 4.86 -23.01 -7.03
N MET A 195 5.77 -22.29 -6.35
CA MET A 195 6.70 -22.89 -5.40
C MET A 195 5.99 -23.48 -4.19
N ASN A 196 4.94 -22.84 -3.69
CA ASN A 196 4.16 -23.34 -2.57
C ASN A 196 3.46 -24.65 -2.93
N ASN A 197 2.85 -24.75 -4.11
CA ASN A 197 2.28 -25.99 -4.63
C ASN A 197 3.34 -27.11 -4.77
N LEU A 198 4.57 -26.73 -5.10
CA LEU A 198 5.69 -27.66 -5.22
C LEU A 198 6.10 -28.23 -3.84
N TYR A 199 6.31 -27.37 -2.84
CA TYR A 199 6.85 -27.77 -1.54
C TYR A 199 5.79 -28.22 -0.52
N GLN A 200 4.56 -27.69 -0.60
CA GLN A 200 3.47 -27.98 0.34
C GLN A 200 2.47 -28.99 -0.24
N ASP A 201 2.05 -28.81 -1.50
CA ASP A 201 1.00 -29.65 -2.12
C ASP A 201 1.52 -30.87 -2.88
N ASN A 202 2.85 -31.02 -2.98
CA ASN A 202 3.52 -32.16 -3.63
C ASN A 202 3.14 -32.34 -5.11
N MET A 203 2.92 -31.22 -5.82
CA MET A 203 2.74 -31.21 -7.26
C MET A 203 4.09 -31.35 -7.97
N LEU A 204 4.63 -32.58 -7.95
CA LEU A 204 5.97 -32.90 -8.46
C LEU A 204 5.92 -33.58 -9.83
N ASP A 205 6.87 -33.22 -10.68
CA ASP A 205 7.22 -33.90 -11.93
C ASP A 205 8.61 -34.55 -11.81
N ILE A 206 8.93 -35.49 -12.71
CA ILE A 206 10.30 -35.99 -12.83
C ILE A 206 11.14 -34.97 -13.57
N ILE A 207 12.15 -34.42 -12.90
CA ILE A 207 12.98 -33.32 -13.42
C ILE A 207 14.39 -33.78 -13.83
N SER A 208 14.77 -35.00 -13.45
CA SER A 208 16.07 -35.56 -13.78
C SER A 208 16.07 -37.09 -13.66
N TYR A 209 16.75 -37.72 -14.61
CA TYR A 209 16.98 -39.16 -14.68
C TYR A 209 18.46 -39.47 -14.48
N ASN A 210 18.75 -40.33 -13.51
CA ASN A 210 20.08 -40.68 -13.03
C ASN A 210 20.28 -42.20 -13.01
N ASN A 211 21.53 -42.62 -12.84
CA ASN A 211 21.94 -44.03 -12.84
C ASN A 211 21.41 -44.75 -14.10
N LEU A 212 21.79 -44.19 -15.25
CA LEU A 212 21.26 -44.54 -16.56
C LEU A 212 22.05 -45.72 -17.17
N ARG A 213 21.33 -46.65 -17.79
CA ARG A 213 21.91 -47.77 -18.55
C ARG A 213 21.23 -47.91 -19.92
N THR A 214 21.99 -48.23 -20.97
CA THR A 214 21.42 -48.59 -22.27
C THR A 214 20.75 -49.96 -22.22
N LEU A 215 19.62 -50.13 -22.93
CA LEU A 215 18.88 -51.39 -22.92
C LEU A 215 19.35 -52.39 -23.98
N SER A 216 20.12 -51.96 -24.98
CA SER A 216 20.50 -52.78 -26.16
C SER A 216 22.00 -53.06 -26.29
N GLU A 217 22.89 -52.50 -25.45
CA GLU A 217 24.35 -52.68 -25.58
C GLU A 217 25.01 -53.08 -24.27
N ASP A 218 25.89 -54.09 -24.31
CA ASP A 218 26.76 -54.54 -23.21
C ASP A 218 27.91 -53.57 -22.88
N ASN A 219 27.98 -52.41 -23.55
CA ASN A 219 28.92 -51.37 -23.21
C ASN A 219 28.42 -50.57 -22.00
N TYR A 220 28.99 -50.86 -20.84
CA TYR A 220 28.86 -50.12 -19.58
C TYR A 220 29.44 -48.69 -19.67
N LYS A 221 29.07 -47.90 -20.67
CA LYS A 221 29.30 -46.45 -20.62
C LYS A 221 28.28 -45.86 -19.65
N THR A 222 28.76 -45.38 -18.51
CA THR A 222 27.95 -44.58 -17.59
C THR A 222 27.45 -43.35 -18.33
N LEU A 223 26.15 -43.32 -18.62
CA LEU A 223 25.50 -42.17 -19.25
C LEU A 223 25.40 -41.03 -18.24
N ILE A 224 25.65 -39.80 -18.72
CA ILE A 224 25.46 -38.58 -17.92
C ILE A 224 23.97 -38.42 -17.62
N GLU A 225 23.66 -37.85 -16.46
CA GLU A 225 22.32 -37.38 -16.08
C GLU A 225 21.59 -36.71 -17.25
N LYS A 226 20.30 -37.02 -17.43
CA LYS A 226 19.45 -36.40 -18.45
C LYS A 226 18.27 -35.69 -17.80
N GLN A 227 17.98 -34.48 -18.25
CA GLN A 227 16.86 -33.66 -17.78
C GLN A 227 15.83 -33.46 -18.92
N PRO A 228 14.53 -33.49 -18.63
CA PRO A 228 13.53 -33.05 -19.59
C PRO A 228 13.78 -31.59 -20.01
N GLY A 229 13.67 -31.32 -21.32
CA GLY A 229 13.80 -29.97 -21.87
C GLY A 229 15.24 -29.42 -21.98
N ILE A 230 16.26 -30.21 -21.61
CA ILE A 230 17.68 -29.80 -21.71
C ILE A 230 18.44 -30.78 -22.62
N ALA A 231 18.75 -30.33 -23.84
CA ALA A 231 19.55 -31.06 -24.81
C ALA A 231 21.05 -30.85 -24.61
N ASN A 232 21.46 -29.67 -24.19
CA ASN A 232 22.82 -29.35 -23.83
C ASN A 232 22.81 -28.13 -22.91
N TYR A 233 23.94 -27.87 -22.26
CA TYR A 233 24.13 -26.73 -21.37
C TYR A 233 25.63 -26.41 -21.29
N GLU A 234 25.97 -25.16 -21.02
CA GLU A 234 27.36 -24.73 -20.83
C GLU A 234 27.81 -24.97 -19.39
N GLU A 235 27.02 -24.52 -18.41
CA GLU A 235 27.36 -24.65 -17.00
C GLU A 235 26.21 -25.26 -16.18
N LYS A 236 26.60 -25.90 -15.06
CA LYS A 236 25.70 -26.42 -14.02
C LYS A 236 26.11 -25.81 -12.69
N LEU A 237 25.26 -24.97 -12.12
CA LEU A 237 25.54 -24.17 -10.93
C LEU A 237 24.53 -24.45 -9.82
N LYS A 238 24.93 -24.18 -8.58
CA LYS A 238 23.96 -24.11 -7.47
C LYS A 238 23.20 -22.79 -7.51
N LEU A 239 21.99 -22.76 -6.95
CA LEU A 239 21.17 -21.53 -6.85
C LEU A 239 21.90 -20.37 -6.20
N GLU A 240 22.54 -20.62 -5.06
CA GLU A 240 23.30 -19.60 -4.38
C GLU A 240 24.43 -19.06 -5.28
N GLU A 241 25.21 -19.94 -5.90
CA GLU A 241 26.31 -19.57 -6.79
C GLU A 241 25.84 -18.74 -7.99
N TRP A 242 24.72 -19.12 -8.63
CA TRP A 242 24.18 -18.40 -9.77
C TRP A 242 23.64 -17.03 -9.39
N ILE A 243 22.95 -16.93 -8.24
CA ILE A 243 22.49 -15.64 -7.71
C ILE A 243 23.68 -14.72 -7.45
N MET A 244 24.82 -15.28 -7.01
CA MET A 244 26.03 -14.52 -6.69
C MET A 244 26.78 -13.94 -7.91
N ARG A 245 26.41 -14.32 -9.14
CA ARG A 245 27.04 -13.77 -10.34
C ARG A 245 26.43 -12.42 -10.72
N GLU A 246 27.27 -11.40 -10.83
CA GLU A 246 26.89 -10.13 -11.44
C GLU A 246 26.91 -10.26 -12.97
N TYR A 247 25.87 -9.76 -13.61
CA TYR A 247 25.82 -9.59 -15.05
C TYR A 247 26.14 -8.13 -15.35
N GLU A 248 27.42 -7.81 -15.54
CA GLU A 248 27.80 -6.50 -16.08
C GLU A 248 27.30 -6.45 -17.53
N THR A 249 26.47 -5.46 -17.85
CA THR A 249 26.19 -5.12 -19.23
C THR A 249 27.51 -4.68 -19.85
N THR A 250 28.03 -5.50 -20.76
CA THR A 250 29.25 -5.20 -21.51
C THR A 250 29.03 -3.88 -22.24
N LYS A 251 29.50 -2.77 -21.67
CA LYS A 251 29.81 -1.59 -22.49
C LYS A 251 30.94 -2.05 -23.39
N VAL A 252 30.64 -2.25 -24.67
CA VAL A 252 31.66 -2.43 -25.70
C VAL A 252 32.43 -1.12 -25.79
N GLU A 253 33.43 -0.93 -24.93
CA GLU A 253 34.49 0.03 -25.18
C GLU A 253 35.43 -0.60 -26.19
N ILE A 254 35.46 -0.01 -27.38
CA ILE A 254 36.46 -0.34 -28.41
C ILE A 254 37.84 -0.06 -27.79
N ALA A 255 38.57 -1.12 -27.52
CA ALA A 255 39.88 -1.07 -26.90
C ALA A 255 40.85 -0.23 -27.75
N ASN A 256 41.46 0.79 -27.14
CA ASN A 256 42.78 1.26 -27.53
C ASN A 256 43.74 0.97 -26.38
N ASN A 257 44.77 0.20 -26.72
CA ASN A 257 45.81 -0.35 -25.86
C ASN A 257 46.43 0.65 -24.87
N ALA A 258 46.62 0.23 -23.62
CA ALA A 258 47.91 0.25 -22.94
C ALA A 258 47.81 -0.47 -21.58
N GLU A 259 48.88 -1.18 -21.24
CA GLU A 259 49.07 -1.94 -19.99
C GLU A 259 48.74 -1.13 -18.73
N ALA A 260 47.88 -1.70 -17.88
CA ALA A 260 47.88 -1.40 -16.45
C ALA A 260 47.47 -2.65 -15.67
N VAL A 261 48.36 -3.09 -14.79
CA VAL A 261 48.10 -4.10 -13.77
C VAL A 261 46.99 -3.55 -12.85
N VAL A 262 45.77 -4.05 -13.02
CA VAL A 262 44.64 -3.75 -12.11
C VAL A 262 44.70 -4.75 -10.96
N VAL A 263 44.98 -4.21 -9.77
CA VAL A 263 44.90 -4.96 -8.51
C VAL A 263 43.42 -5.20 -8.17
N ASP A 264 43.19 -6.42 -7.71
CA ASP A 264 41.97 -7.14 -7.34
C ASP A 264 41.07 -6.43 -6.28
N GLU A 265 40.51 -5.25 -6.60
CA GLU A 265 39.48 -4.60 -5.74
C GLU A 265 38.03 -5.02 -6.08
N GLY A 266 37.77 -5.54 -7.29
CA GLY A 266 36.44 -5.96 -7.73
C GLY A 266 35.93 -7.26 -7.08
N LEU A 267 36.81 -8.20 -6.74
CA LEU A 267 36.44 -9.53 -6.25
C LEU A 267 35.97 -9.54 -4.78
N ILE A 268 36.36 -8.54 -3.99
CA ILE A 268 35.96 -8.40 -2.57
C ILE A 268 34.56 -7.76 -2.44
N ASN A 269 34.20 -6.84 -3.33
CA ASN A 269 32.89 -6.17 -3.31
C ASN A 269 31.75 -7.08 -3.83
N THR A 270 32.01 -7.92 -4.82
CA THR A 270 31.03 -8.80 -5.47
C THR A 270 30.61 -9.99 -4.58
N LYS A 271 31.55 -10.66 -3.91
CA LYS A 271 31.25 -11.68 -2.86
C LYS A 271 30.43 -11.11 -1.70
N LYS A 272 30.64 -9.84 -1.38
CA LYS A 272 30.01 -9.11 -0.28
C LYS A 272 28.56 -8.71 -0.59
N ALA A 273 28.25 -8.31 -1.82
CA ALA A 273 26.89 -7.99 -2.24
C ALA A 273 25.94 -9.21 -2.20
N CYS A 274 26.45 -10.41 -2.47
CA CYS A 274 25.63 -11.59 -2.67
C CYS A 274 25.36 -12.40 -1.38
N PHE A 275 26.30 -12.40 -0.42
CA PHE A 275 26.04 -12.83 0.96
C PHE A 275 24.86 -12.05 1.58
N ASN A 276 24.59 -10.84 1.08
CA ASN A 276 23.52 -10.03 1.60
C ASN A 276 22.12 -10.49 1.19
N TYR A 277 21.88 -11.09 0.01
CA TYR A 277 20.50 -11.46 -0.40
C TYR A 277 19.91 -12.56 0.47
N VAL A 278 20.64 -13.65 0.67
CA VAL A 278 20.21 -14.77 1.52
C VAL A 278 19.92 -14.28 2.95
N ASN A 279 20.83 -13.46 3.48
CA ASN A 279 20.65 -12.87 4.80
C ASN A 279 19.51 -11.85 4.84
N LEU A 280 19.35 -11.04 3.79
CA LEU A 280 18.29 -10.04 3.68
C LEU A 280 16.92 -10.69 3.74
N ILE A 281 16.70 -11.82 3.06
CA ILE A 281 15.42 -12.55 3.13
C ILE A 281 15.13 -13.00 4.56
N ARG A 282 16.13 -13.58 5.22
CA ARG A 282 16.00 -13.96 6.63
C ARG A 282 15.69 -12.73 7.50
N TRP A 283 16.38 -11.62 7.28
CA TRP A 283 16.19 -10.37 8.01
C TRP A 283 14.84 -9.69 7.74
N ILE A 284 14.29 -9.82 6.52
CA ILE A 284 12.95 -9.35 6.18
C ILE A 284 11.94 -9.97 7.16
N ASN A 285 12.09 -11.25 7.45
CA ASN A 285 11.22 -11.98 8.38
C ASN A 285 11.58 -11.72 9.85
N ASP A 286 12.85 -11.93 10.22
CA ASP A 286 13.34 -11.84 11.60
C ASP A 286 13.15 -10.44 12.20
N PHE A 287 13.25 -9.40 11.38
CA PHE A 287 13.14 -8.00 11.80
C PHE A 287 11.87 -7.30 11.26
N HIS A 288 10.94 -8.05 10.67
CA HIS A 288 9.64 -7.54 10.23
C HIS A 288 9.70 -6.34 9.29
N LEU A 289 10.58 -6.37 8.29
CA LEU A 289 10.90 -5.22 7.43
C LEU A 289 9.76 -4.75 6.51
N LEU A 290 8.67 -5.50 6.42
CA LEU A 290 7.45 -5.12 5.68
C LEU A 290 6.39 -4.42 6.55
N LYS A 291 6.59 -4.41 7.86
CA LYS A 291 5.63 -3.89 8.83
C LYS A 291 5.93 -2.43 9.14
N GLY A 292 4.88 -1.60 9.19
CA GLY A 292 4.99 -0.25 9.73
C GLY A 292 5.19 -0.26 11.24
N LEU A 293 5.51 0.91 11.79
CA LEU A 293 5.64 1.16 13.22
C LEU A 293 4.40 1.86 13.76
N THR A 294 3.78 1.30 14.79
CA THR A 294 2.63 1.88 15.48
C THR A 294 3.09 2.63 16.72
N ILE A 295 2.51 3.81 16.98
CA ILE A 295 2.68 4.55 18.23
C ILE A 295 1.34 4.53 18.94
N ASN A 296 1.28 3.98 20.15
CA ASN A 296 0.04 3.98 20.93
C ASN A 296 -0.08 5.25 21.80
N GLU A 297 -1.20 5.43 22.49
CA GLU A 297 -1.44 6.60 23.38
C GLU A 297 -0.38 6.77 24.48
N SER A 298 0.19 5.66 24.97
CA SER A 298 1.31 5.67 25.92
C SER A 298 2.69 5.91 25.27
N HIS A 299 2.71 6.30 23.99
CA HIS A 299 3.91 6.55 23.18
C HIS A 299 4.85 5.33 23.02
N ILE A 300 4.33 4.13 23.24
CA ILE A 300 5.07 2.88 23.03
C ILE A 300 5.06 2.57 21.54
N ILE A 301 6.26 2.32 21.00
CA ILE A 301 6.47 2.02 19.60
C ILE A 301 6.59 0.51 19.42
N ARG A 302 5.85 -0.04 18.45
CA ARG A 302 5.87 -1.47 18.12
C ARG A 302 5.75 -1.66 16.62
N TYR A 303 6.16 -2.83 16.13
CA TYR A 303 5.75 -3.25 14.80
C TYR A 303 4.24 -3.46 14.75
N SER A 304 3.66 -3.04 13.65
CA SER A 304 2.25 -3.22 13.31
C SER A 304 1.85 -4.70 13.25
N LYS A 305 0.55 -4.95 13.20
CA LYS A 305 0.04 -6.33 13.13
C LYS A 305 0.27 -6.91 11.73
N LYS A 306 0.07 -6.09 10.70
CA LYS A 306 0.09 -6.50 9.29
C LYS A 306 1.22 -5.84 8.50
N ALA A 307 1.57 -6.44 7.37
CA ALA A 307 2.49 -5.85 6.41
C ALA A 307 1.84 -4.65 5.71
N ALA A 308 2.50 -3.50 5.76
CA ALA A 308 2.00 -2.25 5.18
C ALA A 308 2.53 -2.01 3.76
N ILE A 309 3.68 -2.61 3.41
CA ILE A 309 4.37 -2.35 2.17
C ILE A 309 4.76 -3.62 1.44
N ASN A 310 4.93 -3.47 0.13
CA ASN A 310 5.60 -4.42 -0.75
C ASN A 310 6.84 -3.76 -1.34
N PHE A 311 7.92 -4.53 -1.46
CA PHE A 311 9.07 -4.11 -2.26
C PHE A 311 8.70 -4.11 -3.74
N ILE A 312 9.34 -3.22 -4.51
CA ILE A 312 9.36 -3.23 -5.98
C ILE A 312 10.73 -3.74 -6.42
N GLU A 313 11.78 -3.25 -5.77
CA GLU A 313 13.18 -3.68 -5.93
C GLU A 313 13.76 -4.04 -4.56
N ALA A 314 14.80 -4.87 -4.57
CA ALA A 314 15.42 -5.34 -3.34
C ALA A 314 16.06 -4.19 -2.53
N PRO A 315 15.92 -4.21 -1.19
CA PRO A 315 16.71 -3.35 -0.32
C PRO A 315 18.21 -3.53 -0.54
N LYS A 316 18.95 -2.41 -0.53
CA LYS A 316 20.41 -2.44 -0.61
C LYS A 316 20.98 -2.73 0.76
N VAL A 317 21.96 -3.63 0.84
CA VAL A 317 22.64 -3.97 2.09
C VAL A 317 24.12 -3.60 1.99
N ASN A 318 24.60 -2.83 2.95
CA ASN A 318 26.00 -2.44 3.09
C ASN A 318 26.59 -3.10 4.34
N LEU A 319 27.84 -3.60 4.28
CA LEU A 319 28.56 -3.93 5.52
C LEU A 319 28.98 -2.63 6.21
N SER A 320 28.79 -2.60 7.53
CA SER A 320 29.37 -1.61 8.41
C SER A 320 30.19 -2.33 9.48
N ASN A 321 31.23 -1.66 9.97
CA ASN A 321 31.98 -2.11 11.14
C ASN A 321 32.24 -0.92 12.08
N LYS A 322 31.34 0.07 12.03
CA LYS A 322 31.45 1.27 12.85
C LYS A 322 31.09 0.91 14.27
N SER A 323 31.98 1.27 15.18
CA SER A 323 31.73 1.21 16.62
C SER A 323 31.78 2.62 17.14
N TYR A 324 30.74 3.04 17.86
CA TYR A 324 30.68 4.39 18.40
C TYR A 324 29.76 4.46 19.62
N PHE A 325 29.86 5.58 20.29
CA PHE A 325 29.11 5.94 21.46
C PHE A 325 28.35 7.23 21.19
N GLU A 326 27.05 7.20 21.46
CA GLU A 326 26.12 8.27 21.21
C GLU A 326 25.49 8.73 22.53
N MET A 327 25.49 10.04 22.76
CA MET A 327 24.76 10.68 23.85
C MET A 327 23.73 11.64 23.27
N THR A 328 22.52 11.59 23.82
CA THR A 328 21.39 12.42 23.38
C THR A 328 20.62 12.91 24.60
N ASN A 329 20.16 14.16 24.56
CA ASN A 329 19.26 14.74 25.55
C ASN A 329 17.86 14.91 24.91
N PRO A 330 16.86 14.06 25.23
CA PRO A 330 15.52 14.20 24.68
C PRO A 330 14.83 15.44 25.22
N THR A 331 14.26 16.27 24.34
CA THR A 331 13.55 17.49 24.75
C THR A 331 12.04 17.28 24.93
N THR A 332 11.51 16.18 24.40
CA THR A 332 10.08 15.84 24.49
C THR A 332 9.88 14.37 24.87
N GLN A 333 8.72 14.04 25.45
CA GLN A 333 8.38 12.66 25.79
C GLN A 333 8.33 11.75 24.55
N LEU A 334 7.95 12.29 23.40
CA LEU A 334 7.99 11.56 22.13
C LEU A 334 9.43 11.22 21.72
N GLU A 335 10.36 12.18 21.83
CA GLU A 335 11.79 11.94 21.56
C GLU A 335 12.41 10.91 22.51
N GLU A 336 12.10 10.98 23.80
CA GLU A 336 12.55 10.00 24.80
C GLU A 336 12.12 8.57 24.40
N ASN A 337 10.85 8.40 24.03
CA ASN A 337 10.30 7.11 23.59
C ASN A 337 10.88 6.62 22.26
N LEU A 338 11.12 7.51 21.30
CA LEU A 338 11.76 7.18 20.04
C LEU A 338 13.18 6.64 20.26
N LEU A 339 13.98 7.29 21.11
CA LEU A 339 15.33 6.85 21.46
C LEU A 339 15.34 5.48 22.16
N LEU A 340 14.40 5.24 23.08
CA LEU A 340 14.24 3.93 23.73
C LEU A 340 13.97 2.81 22.72
N ASN A 341 13.33 3.13 21.59
CA ASN A 341 13.03 2.21 20.51
C ASN A 341 14.02 2.27 19.33
N ASN A 342 15.22 2.84 19.54
CA ASN A 342 16.27 2.96 18.53
C ASN A 342 15.89 3.83 17.32
N ILE A 343 15.00 4.80 17.48
CA ILE A 343 14.58 5.72 16.41
C ILE A 343 15.22 7.08 16.65
N PHE A 344 16.08 7.52 15.72
CA PHE A 344 16.96 8.68 15.95
C PHE A 344 16.68 9.89 15.06
N SER A 345 15.95 9.73 13.95
CA SER A 345 15.56 10.84 13.08
C SER A 345 14.07 11.16 13.23
N THR A 346 13.80 12.36 13.74
CA THR A 346 12.45 12.82 14.10
C THR A 346 12.00 14.04 13.30
N LYS A 347 12.86 14.56 12.42
CA LYS A 347 12.66 15.85 11.72
C LYS A 347 11.35 15.93 10.91
N ASN A 348 10.75 14.79 10.57
CA ASN A 348 9.51 14.71 9.78
C ASN A 348 8.35 13.95 10.46
N ILE A 349 8.47 13.50 11.72
CA ILE A 349 7.41 12.71 12.38
C ILE A 349 6.20 13.58 12.77
N ARG A 350 6.43 14.88 13.01
CA ARG A 350 5.42 15.82 13.53
C ARG A 350 4.35 16.26 12.52
N SER A 351 4.43 15.85 11.25
CA SER A 351 3.48 16.27 10.21
C SER A 351 2.23 15.37 10.10
N PHE A 352 2.20 14.21 10.76
CA PHE A 352 1.10 13.26 10.61
C PHE A 352 0.04 13.44 11.72
N PRO A 353 -1.25 13.65 11.37
CA PRO A 353 -2.29 14.11 12.31
C PRO A 353 -2.62 13.15 13.46
N PHE A 354 -2.20 11.88 13.37
CA PHE A 354 -2.42 10.87 14.39
C PHE A 354 -1.31 10.77 15.43
N ILE A 355 -0.21 11.51 15.26
CA ILE A 355 0.91 11.53 16.20
C ILE A 355 0.83 12.82 17.02
N LYS A 356 0.32 12.72 18.25
CA LYS A 356 0.31 13.83 19.20
C LYS A 356 1.71 14.00 19.80
N SER A 357 2.14 15.25 19.99
CA SER A 357 3.43 15.58 20.61
C SER A 357 3.21 16.54 21.78
N ASP A 358 2.64 16.03 22.86
CA ASP A 358 2.30 16.87 24.00
C ASP A 358 3.07 16.37 25.21
N ASN A 359 4.23 17.00 25.48
CA ASN A 359 4.84 17.23 26.80
C ASN A 359 6.31 17.69 26.65
N ASP A 360 6.63 18.85 27.21
CA ASP A 360 7.99 19.37 27.33
C ASP A 360 8.74 18.61 28.44
N LEU A 361 9.92 18.08 28.12
CA LEU A 361 10.83 17.43 29.07
C LEU A 361 12.05 18.28 29.39
N SER A 362 12.07 19.56 29.02
CA SER A 362 13.19 20.50 29.26
C SER A 362 13.71 20.51 30.70
N ASP A 363 12.86 20.17 31.67
CA ASP A 363 13.17 20.19 33.10
C ASP A 363 13.76 18.87 33.63
N LYS A 364 13.89 17.83 32.81
CA LYS A 364 14.54 16.56 33.19
C LYS A 364 16.00 16.54 32.78
N ASP A 365 16.89 16.49 33.78
CA ASP A 365 18.33 16.26 33.62
C ASP A 365 18.65 14.78 33.26
N SER A 366 18.08 14.24 32.19
CA SER A 366 18.28 12.85 31.76
C SER A 366 19.04 12.76 30.44
N ILE A 367 20.21 12.10 30.46
CA ILE A 367 21.00 11.82 29.26
C ILE A 367 20.81 10.36 28.87
N HIS A 368 20.46 10.13 27.61
CA HIS A 368 20.40 8.80 27.02
C HIS A 368 21.75 8.47 26.39
N LEU A 369 22.32 7.32 26.78
CA LEU A 369 23.60 6.84 26.29
C LEU A 369 23.43 5.54 25.54
N ILE A 370 24.01 5.46 24.35
CA ILE A 370 23.92 4.27 23.50
C ILE A 370 25.29 3.97 22.92
N VAL A 371 25.81 2.79 23.24
CA VAL A 371 26.98 2.22 22.56
C VAL A 371 26.48 1.35 21.41
N LYS A 372 26.96 1.59 20.19
CA LYS A 372 26.58 0.86 18.99
C LYS A 372 27.80 0.19 18.36
N HIS A 373 27.61 -1.04 17.89
CA HIS A 373 28.55 -1.77 17.04
C HIS A 373 27.78 -2.27 15.81
N GLU A 374 27.92 -1.55 14.71
CA GLU A 374 27.23 -1.82 13.45
C GLU A 374 27.87 -3.00 12.70
N ARG A 375 27.04 -3.79 12.03
CA ARG A 375 27.45 -4.91 11.15
C ARG A 375 26.90 -4.75 9.74
N TYR A 376 25.64 -4.34 9.63
CA TYR A 376 24.97 -4.16 8.36
C TYR A 376 24.10 -2.90 8.39
N GLU A 377 23.95 -2.27 7.24
CA GLU A 377 23.01 -1.19 6.99
C GLU A 377 22.13 -1.62 5.82
N ILE A 378 20.82 -1.68 6.05
CA ILE A 378 19.80 -1.96 5.05
C ILE A 378 19.18 -0.62 4.66
N LEU A 379 19.25 -0.30 3.37
CA LEU A 379 18.70 0.90 2.77
C LEU A 379 17.54 0.52 1.86
N ILE A 380 16.36 1.05 2.18
CA ILE A 380 15.13 0.88 1.44
C ILE A 380 14.87 2.19 0.71
N ASN A 381 14.90 2.15 -0.63
CA ASN A 381 14.59 3.33 -1.41
C ASN A 381 13.08 3.55 -1.42
N ARG A 382 12.64 4.77 -1.07
CA ARG A 382 11.22 5.17 -1.08
C ARG A 382 10.53 4.92 -2.43
N ASN A 383 11.23 5.08 -3.55
CA ASN A 383 10.67 4.87 -4.88
C ASN A 383 10.55 3.38 -5.25
N TYR A 384 11.13 2.49 -4.43
CA TYR A 384 11.13 1.04 -4.63
C TYR A 384 10.26 0.30 -3.60
N ILE A 385 9.35 1.03 -2.96
CA ILE A 385 8.30 0.47 -2.11
C ILE A 385 6.95 1.01 -2.55
N LYS A 386 5.91 0.24 -2.26
CA LYS A 386 4.52 0.64 -2.46
C LYS A 386 3.64 0.08 -1.34
N PRO A 387 2.43 0.62 -1.13
CA PRO A 387 1.43 0.03 -0.23
C PRO A 387 1.17 -1.44 -0.57
N SER A 388 0.98 -2.28 0.46
CA SER A 388 0.46 -3.63 0.27
C SER A 388 -0.97 -3.58 -0.26
N GLU A 389 -1.41 -4.61 -1.00
CA GLU A 389 -2.78 -4.66 -1.56
C GLU A 389 -3.84 -4.53 -0.46
N GLU A 390 -3.61 -5.17 0.68
CA GLU A 390 -4.51 -5.09 1.83
C GLU A 390 -4.54 -3.70 2.47
N PHE A 391 -3.37 -3.09 2.68
CA PHE A 391 -3.28 -1.73 3.23
C PHE A 391 -3.99 -0.74 2.30
N ASN A 392 -3.75 -0.84 1.00
CA ASN A 392 -4.38 0.01 0.00
C ASN A 392 -5.90 -0.16 -0.01
N SER A 393 -6.40 -1.39 0.04
CA SER A 393 -7.83 -1.67 0.14
C SER A 393 -8.45 -1.15 1.45
N ALA A 394 -7.72 -1.24 2.56
CA ALA A 394 -8.17 -0.72 3.85
C ALA A 394 -8.28 0.81 3.83
N ILE A 395 -7.33 1.51 3.21
CA ILE A 395 -7.39 2.96 3.00
C ILE A 395 -8.60 3.34 2.16
N GLU A 396 -8.85 2.67 1.02
CA GLU A 396 -10.03 2.94 0.19
C GLU A 396 -11.35 2.70 0.95
N LYS A 397 -11.43 1.65 1.76
CA LYS A 397 -12.60 1.40 2.61
C LYS A 397 -12.78 2.48 3.67
N ALA A 398 -11.69 2.95 4.28
CA ALA A 398 -11.73 4.01 5.27
C ALA A 398 -12.14 5.36 4.65
N LEU A 399 -11.63 5.67 3.46
CA LEU A 399 -12.02 6.86 2.71
C LEU A 399 -13.50 6.84 2.33
N ASN A 400 -14.07 5.69 2.00
CA ASN A 400 -15.50 5.57 1.70
C ASN A 400 -16.41 5.45 2.94
N ASN A 401 -15.85 5.52 4.15
CA ASN A 401 -16.62 5.45 5.39
C ASN A 401 -17.30 6.79 5.73
N MET A 402 -18.47 6.74 6.39
CA MET A 402 -19.16 7.93 6.91
C MET A 402 -18.42 8.59 8.07
N LYS A 403 -17.65 7.84 8.85
CA LYS A 403 -16.77 8.31 9.93
C LYS A 403 -15.30 8.12 9.53
N PRO A 404 -14.80 8.86 8.52
CA PRO A 404 -13.51 8.58 7.89
C PRO A 404 -12.32 8.78 8.82
N PHE A 405 -12.40 9.72 9.78
CA PHE A 405 -11.32 9.97 10.74
C PHE A 405 -11.01 8.71 11.57
N ASN A 406 -12.02 8.17 12.23
CA ASN A 406 -11.90 6.95 13.04
C ASN A 406 -11.52 5.74 12.18
N ALA A 407 -12.08 5.64 10.97
CA ALA A 407 -11.74 4.56 10.05
C ALA A 407 -10.27 4.62 9.62
N LEU A 408 -9.74 5.80 9.29
CA LEU A 408 -8.34 5.99 8.93
C LEU A 408 -7.42 5.73 10.13
N GLN A 409 -7.74 6.26 11.31
CA GLN A 409 -6.99 6.01 12.55
C GLN A 409 -6.84 4.49 12.78
N ASN A 410 -7.94 3.74 12.71
CA ASN A 410 -7.91 2.28 12.86
C ASN A 410 -7.01 1.59 11.83
N VAL A 411 -6.96 2.08 10.59
CA VAL A 411 -6.09 1.54 9.55
C VAL A 411 -4.62 1.79 9.88
N PHE A 412 -4.24 3.01 10.27
CA PHE A 412 -2.85 3.31 10.67
C PHE A 412 -2.46 2.63 12.00
N ASP A 413 -3.41 2.37 12.91
CA ASP A 413 -3.17 1.56 14.11
C ASP A 413 -2.91 0.08 13.80
N GLU A 414 -3.50 -0.45 12.71
CA GLU A 414 -3.33 -1.85 12.32
C GLU A 414 -2.06 -2.09 11.48
N TYR A 415 -1.77 -1.17 10.54
CA TYR A 415 -0.68 -1.28 9.56
C TYR A 415 0.58 -0.47 9.94
N GLY A 416 0.46 0.49 10.85
CA GLY A 416 1.53 1.38 11.28
C GLY A 416 1.30 2.83 10.86
N HIS A 417 1.95 3.74 11.59
CA HIS A 417 1.96 5.17 11.31
C HIS A 417 3.22 5.57 10.54
N LEU A 418 4.36 4.96 10.90
CA LEU A 418 5.68 5.31 10.39
C LEU A 418 6.34 4.12 9.71
N PHE A 419 7.30 4.39 8.83
CA PHE A 419 8.11 3.36 8.19
C PHE A 419 9.58 3.81 8.08
N PRO A 420 10.55 2.98 8.50
CA PRO A 420 11.97 3.29 8.38
C PRO A 420 12.51 2.98 6.99
N LEU A 421 13.21 3.92 6.37
CA LEU A 421 13.92 3.69 5.11
C LEU A 421 15.37 3.22 5.32
N LYS A 422 15.92 3.45 6.51
CA LYS A 422 17.27 3.03 6.87
C LYS A 422 17.25 2.22 8.16
N ILE A 423 17.87 1.04 8.13
CA ILE A 423 17.85 0.08 9.23
C ILE A 423 19.28 -0.42 9.47
N THR A 424 19.80 -0.18 10.65
CA THR A 424 21.15 -0.61 11.04
C THR A 424 21.04 -1.85 11.92
N LEU A 425 21.75 -2.90 11.53
CA LEU A 425 21.85 -4.16 12.27
C LEU A 425 23.21 -4.26 12.95
N GLY A 426 23.21 -4.78 14.18
CA GLY A 426 24.43 -4.96 14.93
C GLY A 426 24.16 -5.33 16.37
N LYS A 427 24.91 -4.74 17.29
CA LYS A 427 24.69 -4.84 18.73
C LYS A 427 24.69 -3.46 19.38
N SER A 428 23.82 -3.27 20.37
CA SER A 428 23.74 -2.00 21.11
C SER A 428 23.63 -2.22 22.61
N LEU A 429 24.20 -1.30 23.38
CA LEU A 429 24.05 -1.21 24.82
C LEU A 429 23.50 0.16 25.19
N LYS A 430 22.59 0.22 26.15
CA LYS A 430 21.91 1.46 26.56
C LYS A 430 22.03 1.72 28.05
N ASN A 431 22.11 2.98 28.43
CA ASN A 431 21.91 3.43 29.81
C ASN A 431 21.26 4.82 29.81
N ILE A 432 20.54 5.15 30.87
CA ILE A 432 20.00 6.48 31.11
C ILE A 432 20.68 7.01 32.37
N ALA A 433 21.46 8.07 32.23
CA ALA A 433 22.11 8.73 33.35
C ALA A 433 21.37 10.03 33.69
N THR A 434 21.15 10.27 34.97
CA THR A 434 20.64 11.56 35.45
C THR A 434 21.81 12.46 35.83
N THR A 435 22.00 13.57 35.12
CA THR A 435 23.13 14.45 35.39
C THR A 435 22.86 15.90 34.97
N SER A 436 23.17 16.82 35.88
CA SER A 436 23.14 18.27 35.62
C SER A 436 24.45 18.79 35.01
N PHE A 437 25.40 17.89 34.73
CA PHE A 437 26.75 18.25 34.31
C PHE A 437 26.83 18.78 32.87
N PHE A 438 25.86 18.40 32.04
CA PHE A 438 25.74 18.87 30.67
C PHE A 438 24.59 19.86 30.58
N GLY A 439 24.79 21.00 29.92
CA GLY A 439 23.69 21.86 29.49
C GLY A 439 22.88 21.21 28.35
N ASN A 440 21.95 21.95 27.76
CA ASN A 440 21.18 21.43 26.62
C ASN A 440 22.09 21.20 25.40
N PHE A 441 22.14 19.96 24.90
CA PHE A 441 22.84 19.58 23.67
C PHE A 441 21.98 18.59 22.87
N GLU A 442 22.07 18.63 21.54
CA GLU A 442 21.23 17.77 20.67
C GLU A 442 21.78 16.34 20.61
N LYS A 443 23.04 16.15 20.19
CA LYS A 443 23.66 14.83 20.04
C LYS A 443 25.19 14.92 20.04
N ILE A 444 25.85 13.97 20.70
CA ILE A 444 27.32 13.79 20.67
C ILE A 444 27.62 12.38 20.17
N ASN A 445 28.53 12.26 19.20
CA ASN A 445 28.97 10.98 18.66
C ASN A 445 30.49 10.83 18.77
N LEU A 446 30.96 9.77 19.42
CA LEU A 446 32.37 9.46 19.64
C LEU A 446 32.72 8.07 19.06
N LYS A 447 33.75 8.01 18.23
CA LYS A 447 34.21 6.76 17.62
C LYS A 447 34.89 5.84 18.65
N LEU A 448 34.63 4.53 18.59
CA LEU A 448 35.33 3.47 19.32
C LEU A 448 36.34 2.73 18.39
N PRO A 449 37.35 2.04 18.94
CA PRO A 449 37.70 1.90 20.35
C PRO A 449 38.63 3.04 20.77
N ILE A 450 38.27 3.78 21.82
CA ILE A 450 39.23 4.62 22.53
C ILE A 450 39.47 3.92 23.87
N PRO A 451 40.61 3.22 24.05
CA PRO A 451 40.97 2.62 25.32
C PRO A 451 40.94 3.69 26.42
N GLY A 452 40.18 3.44 27.49
CA GLY A 452 40.06 4.35 28.63
C GLY A 452 38.95 5.40 28.54
N SER A 453 38.47 5.82 27.35
CA SER A 453 37.51 6.94 27.30
C SER A 453 36.10 6.54 27.73
N LEU A 454 35.57 5.40 27.27
CA LEU A 454 34.21 4.97 27.64
C LEU A 454 34.10 4.76 29.16
N LEU A 455 35.15 4.18 29.76
CA LEU A 455 35.30 4.06 31.21
C LEU A 455 35.39 5.42 31.91
N SER A 456 36.13 6.38 31.36
CA SER A 456 36.17 7.75 31.88
C SER A 456 34.79 8.42 31.80
N TYR A 457 34.04 8.24 30.71
CA TYR A 457 32.68 8.76 30.57
C TYR A 457 31.72 8.10 31.56
N MET A 458 31.78 6.78 31.73
CA MET A 458 30.99 6.05 32.73
C MET A 458 31.25 6.60 34.14
N LYS A 459 32.51 6.87 34.49
CA LYS A 459 32.86 7.46 35.80
C LYS A 459 32.36 8.89 35.97
N VAL A 460 32.45 9.72 34.93
CA VAL A 460 31.95 11.11 34.96
C VAL A 460 30.42 11.16 35.06
N LEU A 461 29.73 10.20 34.44
CA LEU A 461 28.27 10.11 34.36
C LEU A 461 27.66 9.22 35.45
N ASP A 462 28.47 8.69 36.36
CA ASP A 462 28.08 7.76 37.44
C ASP A 462 27.32 6.51 36.93
N ILE A 463 27.77 5.95 35.81
CA ILE A 463 27.18 4.77 35.18
C ILE A 463 27.89 3.51 35.65
N SER A 464 27.16 2.62 36.31
CA SER A 464 27.68 1.36 36.84
C SER A 464 27.49 0.17 35.88
N TYR A 465 26.54 0.24 34.94
CA TYR A 465 26.24 -0.84 34.00
C TYR A 465 25.61 -0.31 32.71
N PHE A 466 25.58 -1.13 31.67
CA PHE A 466 24.70 -0.93 30.52
C PHE A 466 23.69 -2.07 30.42
N LEU A 467 22.59 -1.83 29.70
CA LEU A 467 21.58 -2.84 29.38
C LEU A 467 21.70 -3.26 27.91
N THR A 468 21.57 -4.56 27.65
CA THR A 468 21.32 -5.07 26.30
C THR A 468 19.88 -4.75 25.86
N GLN A 469 19.55 -4.93 24.59
CA GLN A 469 18.16 -4.78 24.13
C GLN A 469 17.17 -5.73 24.81
N LYS A 470 17.67 -6.85 25.34
CA LYS A 470 16.88 -7.85 26.09
C LYS A 470 16.79 -7.54 27.58
N GLY A 471 17.45 -6.49 28.05
CA GLY A 471 17.48 -6.09 29.46
C GLY A 471 18.52 -6.83 30.30
N ASP A 472 19.44 -7.57 29.68
CA ASP A 472 20.55 -8.20 30.40
C ASP A 472 21.54 -7.11 30.86
N ILE A 473 21.98 -7.21 32.11
CA ILE A 473 22.93 -6.27 32.71
C ILE A 473 24.33 -6.59 32.21
N MET A 474 25.03 -5.57 31.74
CA MET A 474 26.42 -5.63 31.30
C MET A 474 27.29 -4.73 32.16
N GLU A 475 28.13 -5.35 32.98
CA GLU A 475 29.08 -4.67 33.86
C GLU A 475 30.35 -4.24 33.10
N GLU A 476 31.10 -3.32 33.70
CA GLU A 476 32.34 -2.73 33.15
C GLU A 476 33.35 -3.77 32.64
N ASN A 477 33.52 -4.87 33.38
CA ASN A 477 34.53 -5.89 33.08
C ASN A 477 34.21 -6.71 31.82
N ASP A 478 32.93 -6.82 31.46
CA ASP A 478 32.46 -7.64 30.35
C ASP A 478 32.35 -6.86 29.03
N LEU A 479 32.45 -5.53 29.08
CA LEU A 479 32.26 -4.64 27.93
C LEU A 479 33.31 -4.87 26.83
N ASN A 480 34.57 -5.08 27.21
CA ASN A 480 35.65 -5.37 26.26
C ASN A 480 35.43 -6.72 25.56
N ASN A 481 34.94 -7.72 26.29
CA ASN A 481 34.58 -9.00 25.71
C ASN A 481 33.40 -8.84 24.76
N TRP A 482 32.38 -8.05 25.11
CA TRP A 482 31.23 -7.79 24.26
C TRP A 482 31.59 -7.10 22.94
N ILE A 483 32.44 -6.07 22.97
CA ILE A 483 32.91 -5.36 21.77
C ILE A 483 33.70 -6.29 20.84
N ASN A 484 34.56 -7.14 21.42
CA ASN A 484 35.39 -8.07 20.66
C ASN A 484 34.64 -9.35 20.27
N ASN A 485 33.45 -9.58 20.80
CA ASN A 485 32.67 -10.80 20.54
C ASN A 485 32.07 -10.75 19.13
N THR A 486 32.59 -11.61 18.26
CA THR A 486 32.15 -11.75 16.88
C THR A 486 30.83 -12.48 16.71
N ASN A 487 30.16 -12.96 17.78
CA ASN A 487 28.90 -13.71 17.66
C ASN A 487 27.85 -12.99 16.79
N ASP A 488 27.31 -13.73 15.82
CA ASP A 488 26.39 -13.32 14.74
C ASP A 488 24.93 -13.08 15.19
N LYS A 489 24.67 -12.89 16.50
CA LYS A 489 23.34 -12.49 16.96
C LYS A 489 23.16 -11.00 16.65
N LEU A 490 22.59 -10.74 15.47
CA LEU A 490 22.24 -9.40 15.00
C LEU A 490 20.92 -8.95 15.60
N GLU A 491 20.85 -7.67 15.92
CA GLU A 491 19.64 -6.98 16.40
C GLU A 491 19.49 -5.67 15.62
N VAL A 492 18.25 -5.13 15.56
CA VAL A 492 18.01 -3.79 15.01
C VAL A 492 18.47 -2.77 16.03
N ILE A 493 19.57 -2.07 15.75
CA ILE A 493 20.18 -1.12 16.68
C ILE A 493 19.86 0.33 16.36
N GLU A 494 19.36 0.61 15.15
CA GLU A 494 18.94 1.94 14.73
C GLU A 494 17.97 1.86 13.55
N LEU A 495 16.91 2.66 13.65
CA LEU A 495 15.93 2.96 12.62
C LEU A 495 16.02 4.45 12.31
N ASP A 496 16.23 4.77 11.04
CA ASP A 496 16.54 6.11 10.55
C ASP A 496 15.80 6.37 9.22
N GLU A 497 15.84 7.62 8.75
CA GLU A 497 15.14 8.08 7.55
C GLU A 497 13.64 7.70 7.59
N ILE A 498 13.00 8.04 8.72
CA ILE A 498 11.61 7.72 8.99
C ILE A 498 10.67 8.54 8.10
N ILE A 499 9.75 7.86 7.41
CA ILE A 499 8.64 8.47 6.66
C ILE A 499 7.30 8.10 7.28
N SER A 500 6.25 8.85 6.98
CA SER A 500 4.89 8.43 7.29
C SER A 500 4.43 7.36 6.30
N LEU A 501 3.61 6.40 6.74
CA LEU A 501 2.93 5.49 5.81
C LEU A 501 1.90 6.23 4.95
N TYR A 502 1.51 7.45 5.29
CA TYR A 502 0.79 8.33 4.37
C TYR A 502 1.65 8.70 3.15
N ASP A 503 2.97 8.86 3.32
CA ASP A 503 3.87 9.31 2.25
C ASP A 503 4.01 8.28 1.13
N ILE A 504 3.68 7.02 1.35
CA ILE A 504 3.74 5.97 0.32
C ILE A 504 2.44 5.82 -0.49
N LEU A 505 1.36 6.46 -0.07
CA LEU A 505 0.07 6.38 -0.76
C LEU A 505 0.08 7.11 -2.11
N GLU A 506 -0.86 6.74 -2.98
CA GLU A 506 -1.04 7.40 -4.27
C GLU A 506 -1.53 8.85 -4.11
N SER A 507 -1.24 9.69 -5.10
CA SER A 507 -1.55 11.13 -5.05
C SER A 507 -3.05 11.43 -4.85
N GLU A 508 -3.94 10.63 -5.46
CA GLU A 508 -5.39 10.79 -5.30
C GLU A 508 -5.83 10.47 -3.86
N GLN A 509 -5.28 9.41 -3.27
CA GLN A 509 -5.57 9.02 -1.89
C GLN A 509 -5.10 10.08 -0.91
N LYS A 510 -3.87 10.58 -1.09
CA LYS A 510 -3.32 11.68 -0.31
C LYS A 510 -4.22 12.90 -0.34
N ARG A 511 -4.64 13.34 -1.53
CA ARG A 511 -5.58 14.46 -1.69
C ARG A 511 -6.89 14.23 -0.91
N LYS A 512 -7.48 13.02 -1.00
CA LYS A 512 -8.72 12.70 -0.27
C LYS A 512 -8.52 12.72 1.25
N ILE A 513 -7.38 12.20 1.73
CA ILE A 513 -6.99 12.26 3.14
C ILE A 513 -6.80 13.71 3.58
N ASP A 514 -6.09 14.53 2.81
CA ASP A 514 -5.85 15.94 3.12
C ASP A 514 -7.16 16.73 3.26
N ILE A 515 -8.15 16.45 2.42
CA ILE A 515 -9.49 17.06 2.53
C ILE A 515 -10.15 16.70 3.86
N ILE A 516 -9.97 15.48 4.36
CA ILE A 516 -10.52 15.01 5.64
C ILE A 516 -9.84 15.73 6.82
N PHE A 517 -8.52 15.95 6.75
CA PHE A 517 -7.73 16.57 7.82
C PHE A 517 -7.59 18.09 7.71
N ASN A 518 -8.13 18.71 6.67
CA ASN A 518 -8.02 20.15 6.48
C ASN A 518 -8.86 20.91 7.51
N ASN A 519 -8.20 21.36 8.58
CA ASN A 519 -8.80 22.11 9.68
C ASN A 519 -9.01 23.61 9.38
N ASN A 520 -8.71 24.10 8.18
CA ASN A 520 -8.80 25.54 7.89
C ASN A 520 -10.25 26.05 7.78
N ASN A 521 -11.24 25.16 7.55
CA ASN A 521 -12.65 25.53 7.49
C ASN A 521 -13.46 24.71 8.51
N ASP A 522 -14.05 25.39 9.49
CA ASP A 522 -14.89 24.78 10.54
C ASP A 522 -16.26 24.30 10.05
N ARG A 523 -16.63 24.58 8.80
CA ARG A 523 -17.92 24.20 8.21
C ARG A 523 -17.69 23.54 6.86
N LYS A 524 -18.18 22.31 6.71
CA LYS A 524 -18.16 21.49 5.49
C LYS A 524 -19.52 20.82 5.29
N ILE A 525 -19.81 20.35 4.08
CA ILE A 525 -20.95 19.47 3.82
C ILE A 525 -20.68 18.12 4.48
N ILE A 526 -21.43 17.83 5.55
CA ILE A 526 -21.26 16.63 6.36
C ILE A 526 -21.93 15.44 5.70
N MET A 527 -23.17 15.63 5.26
CA MET A 527 -23.95 14.61 4.57
C MET A 527 -25.17 15.25 3.89
N THR A 528 -25.80 14.48 3.02
CA THR A 528 -26.92 14.89 2.17
C THR A 528 -27.91 13.74 2.08
N GLY A 529 -29.20 14.05 2.02
CA GLY A 529 -30.21 13.00 1.93
C GLY A 529 -31.51 13.49 1.34
N ILE A 530 -32.34 12.54 0.96
CA ILE A 530 -33.66 12.76 0.40
C ILE A 530 -34.68 11.89 1.12
N ASN A 531 -35.85 12.44 1.44
CA ASN A 531 -36.94 11.65 2.02
C ASN A 531 -38.24 11.92 1.26
N GLY A 532 -38.99 10.85 0.99
CA GLY A 532 -40.34 10.96 0.46
C GLY A 532 -41.33 11.48 1.50
N LEU A 533 -42.34 12.23 1.03
CA LEU A 533 -43.35 12.88 1.87
C LEU A 533 -44.74 12.20 1.78
N LYS A 534 -44.77 10.94 1.33
CA LYS A 534 -46.00 10.16 1.07
C LYS A 534 -46.91 9.95 2.29
N ASP A 535 -46.33 10.07 3.49
CA ASP A 535 -47.00 9.90 4.78
C ASP A 535 -47.68 11.18 5.30
N LEU A 536 -47.53 12.30 4.59
CA LEU A 536 -48.16 13.57 4.95
C LEU A 536 -49.61 13.66 4.41
N ASP A 537 -50.41 14.59 4.94
CA ASP A 537 -51.79 14.84 4.48
C ASP A 537 -51.90 16.16 3.73
N ASN A 538 -52.11 16.09 2.41
CA ASN A 538 -52.17 17.25 1.51
C ASN A 538 -53.21 18.33 1.88
N ASN A 539 -54.18 18.02 2.76
CA ASN A 539 -55.16 18.99 3.24
C ASN A 539 -54.60 19.95 4.29
N ASN A 540 -53.47 19.62 4.92
CA ASN A 540 -52.85 20.44 5.95
C ASN A 540 -52.05 21.60 5.34
N ILE A 541 -52.10 22.76 6.00
CA ILE A 541 -51.31 23.94 5.62
C ILE A 541 -49.88 23.84 6.16
N LYS A 542 -49.71 23.11 7.28
CA LYS A 542 -48.45 22.94 8.02
C LYS A 542 -48.21 21.47 8.31
N HIS A 543 -46.98 21.02 8.09
CA HIS A 543 -46.55 19.65 8.33
C HIS A 543 -45.28 19.60 9.15
N TYR A 544 -45.16 18.54 9.93
CA TYR A 544 -43.96 18.21 10.68
C TYR A 544 -43.47 16.85 10.19
N LYS A 545 -42.28 16.81 9.61
CA LYS A 545 -41.63 15.59 9.17
C LYS A 545 -40.35 15.40 9.95
N ARG A 546 -40.30 14.35 10.78
CA ARG A 546 -39.04 13.92 11.39
C ARG A 546 -38.18 13.26 10.32
N ILE A 547 -36.92 13.68 10.23
CA ILE A 547 -35.91 13.10 9.38
C ILE A 547 -34.89 12.40 10.26
N ASP A 548 -34.75 11.10 10.04
CA ASP A 548 -33.69 10.27 10.62
C ASP A 548 -32.57 10.15 9.59
N ILE A 549 -31.35 10.50 10.01
CA ILE A 549 -30.17 10.50 9.13
C ILE A 549 -29.46 9.13 9.11
N GLY A 550 -29.90 8.18 9.93
CA GLY A 550 -29.40 6.80 9.98
C GLY A 550 -27.97 6.63 10.53
N THR A 551 -27.21 7.72 10.68
CA THR A 551 -25.86 7.74 11.27
C THR A 551 -25.82 8.71 12.44
N SER A 552 -25.65 8.19 13.66
CA SER A 552 -25.55 9.05 14.85
C SER A 552 -24.30 9.94 14.78
N LEU A 553 -24.54 11.24 14.93
CA LEU A 553 -23.53 12.28 15.13
C LEU A 553 -23.04 12.26 16.59
N GLU A 554 -21.92 12.94 16.86
CA GLU A 554 -21.37 13.11 18.21
C GLU A 554 -21.70 14.46 18.85
N ASP A 555 -22.20 15.41 18.06
CA ASP A 555 -22.60 16.75 18.51
C ASP A 555 -23.86 17.21 17.75
N GLU A 556 -24.60 18.16 18.32
CA GLU A 556 -25.83 18.74 17.76
C GLU A 556 -25.58 20.08 17.03
N ASN A 557 -24.33 20.59 17.04
CA ASN A 557 -23.93 21.86 16.44
C ASN A 557 -23.77 21.78 14.91
N TYR A 558 -24.84 21.37 14.24
CA TYR A 558 -24.93 21.35 12.78
C TYR A 558 -26.10 22.20 12.29
N GLU A 559 -26.02 22.62 11.04
CA GLU A 559 -27.07 23.39 10.37
C GLU A 559 -27.60 22.58 9.19
N VAL A 560 -28.91 22.63 8.97
CA VAL A 560 -29.54 21.95 7.83
C VAL A 560 -30.03 22.98 6.83
N PHE A 561 -29.72 22.74 5.56
CA PHE A 561 -30.30 23.45 4.43
C PHE A 561 -31.07 22.47 3.57
N GLY A 562 -32.16 22.91 2.94
CA GLY A 562 -33.00 22.00 2.19
C GLY A 562 -34.18 22.69 1.52
N SER A 563 -34.86 21.92 0.68
CA SER A 563 -36.00 22.38 -0.11
C SER A 563 -36.97 21.24 -0.38
N ILE A 564 -38.19 21.60 -0.77
CA ILE A 564 -39.15 20.64 -1.31
C ILE A 564 -38.95 20.55 -2.82
N ILE A 565 -38.80 19.33 -3.32
CA ILE A 565 -38.60 19.05 -4.73
C ILE A 565 -39.69 18.12 -5.27
N SER A 566 -39.98 18.28 -6.56
CA SER A 566 -40.89 17.41 -7.29
C SER A 566 -40.23 16.07 -7.62
N LYS A 567 -41.01 15.11 -8.14
CA LYS A 567 -40.50 13.83 -8.64
C LYS A 567 -39.51 13.95 -9.80
N VAL A 568 -39.47 15.09 -10.50
CA VAL A 568 -38.48 15.38 -11.56
C VAL A 568 -37.30 16.20 -11.05
N ASN A 569 -37.08 16.21 -9.73
CA ASN A 569 -35.98 16.87 -9.03
C ASN A 569 -35.91 18.40 -9.28
N SER A 570 -37.07 19.04 -9.46
CA SER A 570 -37.18 20.50 -9.56
C SER A 570 -37.60 21.10 -8.22
N LYS A 571 -36.97 22.20 -7.80
CA LYS A 571 -37.40 22.98 -6.63
C LYS A 571 -38.84 23.46 -6.78
N LEU A 572 -39.60 23.37 -5.69
CA LEU A 572 -40.99 23.85 -5.61
C LEU A 572 -41.06 25.07 -4.69
N ASP A 573 -41.26 26.24 -5.27
CA ASP A 573 -41.42 27.51 -4.55
C ASP A 573 -42.79 27.63 -3.83
N ASP A 574 -43.68 26.66 -4.05
CA ASP A 574 -44.99 26.52 -3.42
C ASP A 574 -44.93 26.22 -1.91
N PHE A 575 -43.79 25.70 -1.45
CA PHE A 575 -43.56 25.27 -0.08
C PHE A 575 -42.35 25.96 0.52
N ILE A 576 -42.49 26.40 1.77
CA ILE A 576 -41.37 26.82 2.61
C ILE A 576 -41.04 25.70 3.58
N VAL A 577 -39.74 25.39 3.71
CA VAL A 577 -39.24 24.45 4.70
C VAL A 577 -38.29 25.14 5.65
N ASN A 578 -38.47 24.87 6.95
CA ASN A 578 -37.56 25.22 8.02
C ASN A 578 -37.09 23.96 8.74
N PHE A 579 -35.89 24.01 9.30
CA PHE A 579 -35.29 22.91 10.03
C PHE A 579 -35.05 23.30 11.49
N GLU A 580 -35.58 22.49 12.40
CA GLU A 580 -35.56 22.71 13.85
C GLU A 580 -35.48 21.38 14.60
N LEU A 581 -35.36 21.46 15.93
CA LEU A 581 -35.32 20.29 16.83
C LEU A 581 -34.22 19.30 16.42
N TYR A 582 -33.00 19.82 16.31
CA TYR A 582 -31.79 19.05 16.05
C TYR A 582 -31.49 18.13 17.22
N ASP A 583 -31.12 16.89 16.93
CA ASP A 583 -30.50 15.96 17.86
C ASP A 583 -29.44 15.12 17.13
N LEU A 584 -28.82 14.19 17.87
CA LEU A 584 -27.74 13.34 17.36
C LEU A 584 -28.16 12.40 16.20
N ASN A 585 -29.46 12.13 16.04
CA ASN A 585 -30.00 11.19 15.04
C ASN A 585 -30.79 11.89 13.93
N GLY A 586 -30.84 13.22 13.93
CA GLY A 586 -31.46 14.00 12.85
C GLY A 586 -32.28 15.16 13.37
N PHE A 587 -33.26 15.59 12.57
CA PHE A 587 -33.92 16.89 12.76
C PHE A 587 -35.38 16.84 12.30
N THR A 588 -36.15 17.88 12.64
CA THR A 588 -37.53 18.03 12.20
C THR A 588 -37.63 19.08 11.11
N ALA A 589 -38.19 18.71 9.97
CA ALA A 589 -38.57 19.64 8.92
C ALA A 589 -40.00 20.13 9.15
N ILE A 590 -40.15 21.45 9.23
CA ILE A 590 -41.44 22.15 9.31
C ILE A 590 -41.75 22.68 7.91
N ILE A 591 -42.76 22.09 7.26
CA ILE A 591 -43.13 22.40 5.88
C ILE A 591 -44.43 23.20 5.89
N ASN A 592 -44.41 24.38 5.27
CA ASN A 592 -45.55 25.28 5.17
C ASN A 592 -45.93 25.53 3.72
N LYS A 593 -47.23 25.48 3.42
CA LYS A 593 -47.79 25.82 2.11
C LYS A 593 -47.94 27.34 1.99
N LEU A 594 -47.43 27.94 0.90
CA LEU A 594 -47.45 29.39 0.67
C LEU A 594 -48.73 29.89 -0.03
N THR A 595 -49.22 29.15 -1.01
CA THR A 595 -50.34 29.54 -1.90
C THR A 595 -51.37 28.40 -1.97
N GLU A 596 -52.55 28.66 -2.55
CA GLU A 596 -53.47 27.58 -2.99
C GLU A 596 -52.87 26.87 -4.22
N THR A 597 -51.80 26.11 -3.98
CA THR A 597 -51.12 25.29 -4.98
C THR A 597 -51.84 23.95 -5.16
N ASN A 598 -51.95 23.52 -6.42
CA ASN A 598 -52.45 22.22 -6.84
C ASN A 598 -51.42 21.10 -6.68
N VAL A 599 -50.20 21.41 -6.24
CA VAL A 599 -49.13 20.42 -6.04
C VAL A 599 -49.47 19.56 -4.84
N ASN A 600 -49.50 18.25 -5.07
CA ASN A 600 -49.72 17.25 -4.04
C ASN A 600 -48.42 17.00 -3.26
N ILE A 601 -48.37 17.42 -1.99
CA ILE A 601 -47.16 17.26 -1.15
C ILE A 601 -46.77 15.80 -0.97
N THR A 602 -47.72 14.87 -1.03
CA THR A 602 -47.47 13.43 -0.85
C THR A 602 -46.66 12.81 -1.99
N GLU A 603 -46.61 13.47 -3.14
CA GLU A 603 -45.80 13.07 -4.30
C GLU A 603 -44.43 13.76 -4.35
N CYS A 604 -44.17 14.64 -3.38
CA CYS A 604 -42.95 15.41 -3.28
C CYS A 604 -41.92 14.74 -2.37
N TYR A 605 -40.71 15.27 -2.44
CA TYR A 605 -39.57 14.85 -1.63
C TYR A 605 -38.99 16.06 -0.92
N ILE A 606 -38.46 15.83 0.28
CA ILE A 606 -37.62 16.79 0.96
C ILE A 606 -36.17 16.44 0.68
N TRP A 607 -35.44 17.37 0.10
CA TRP A 607 -34.02 17.23 -0.17
C TRP A 607 -33.24 18.16 0.76
N TRP A 608 -32.25 17.60 1.45
CA TRP A 608 -31.56 18.28 2.54
C TRP A 608 -30.06 18.00 2.54
N MET A 609 -29.33 18.90 3.19
CA MET A 609 -27.90 18.81 3.41
C MET A 609 -27.54 19.33 4.80
N ILE A 610 -26.61 18.64 5.46
CA ILE A 610 -26.07 19.02 6.75
C ILE A 610 -24.73 19.71 6.55
N ILE A 611 -24.56 20.86 7.19
CA ILE A 611 -23.31 21.61 7.21
C ILE A 611 -22.83 21.80 8.66
N GLY A 612 -21.59 21.41 8.92
CA GLY A 612 -21.02 21.41 10.27
C GLY A 612 -19.52 21.17 10.28
N ASN A 613 -18.94 21.06 11.48
CA ASN A 613 -17.54 20.74 11.66
C ASN A 613 -17.36 19.21 11.62
N PRO A 614 -16.63 18.65 10.62
CA PRO A 614 -16.41 17.21 10.50
C PRO A 614 -15.83 16.57 11.76
N THR A 615 -14.89 17.25 12.41
CA THR A 615 -14.18 16.74 13.60
C THR A 615 -15.08 16.71 14.82
N GLN A 616 -15.95 17.71 15.00
CA GLN A 616 -16.92 17.74 16.12
C GLN A 616 -18.04 16.71 15.92
N LEU A 617 -18.52 16.56 14.69
CA LEU A 617 -19.65 15.68 14.39
C LEU A 617 -19.22 14.22 14.19
N SER A 618 -17.92 13.94 14.01
CA SER A 618 -17.32 12.63 13.73
C SER A 618 -17.75 12.00 12.40
N VAL A 619 -18.78 12.54 11.75
CA VAL A 619 -19.26 12.16 10.42
C VAL A 619 -18.76 13.15 9.37
N PHE A 620 -18.30 12.61 8.24
CA PHE A 620 -17.97 13.37 7.04
C PHE A 620 -18.15 12.47 5.83
N SER A 621 -19.30 12.51 5.19
CA SER A 621 -19.67 11.65 4.06
C SER A 621 -18.67 11.74 2.89
N PRO A 622 -18.34 10.63 2.19
CA PRO A 622 -17.49 10.64 1.00
C PRO A 622 -18.12 11.34 -0.23
N SER A 623 -19.43 11.56 -0.24
CA SER A 623 -20.19 11.97 -1.43
C SER A 623 -19.83 13.37 -1.92
N ASN A 624 -19.62 14.32 -0.99
CA ASN A 624 -19.53 15.75 -1.28
C ASN A 624 -18.38 16.46 -0.52
N ARG A 625 -17.32 15.75 -0.11
CA ARG A 625 -16.21 16.36 0.69
C ARG A 625 -15.41 17.45 -0.03
N GLU A 626 -15.38 17.38 -1.37
CA GLU A 626 -14.61 18.30 -2.19
C GLU A 626 -15.24 19.70 -2.28
N PHE A 627 -16.50 19.85 -1.84
CA PHE A 627 -17.18 21.14 -1.85
C PHE A 627 -16.53 22.10 -0.86
N GLN A 628 -16.16 23.27 -1.37
CA GLN A 628 -15.73 24.38 -0.54
C GLN A 628 -16.95 25.19 -0.11
N THR A 629 -17.03 25.45 1.19
CA THR A 629 -18.18 26.08 1.82
C THR A 629 -17.74 27.14 2.79
N GLU A 630 -18.40 28.30 2.72
CA GLU A 630 -18.22 29.41 3.65
C GLU A 630 -19.58 29.79 4.22
N CYS A 631 -19.75 29.67 5.54
CA CYS A 631 -21.03 29.97 6.17
C CYS A 631 -20.91 31.14 7.15
N ILE A 632 -21.93 32.00 7.15
CA ILE A 632 -22.06 33.14 8.06
C ILE A 632 -23.37 33.11 8.82
N LYS A 633 -23.32 33.58 10.07
CA LYS A 633 -24.50 33.88 10.87
C LYS A 633 -24.66 35.39 10.96
N LYS A 634 -25.85 35.91 10.64
CA LYS A 634 -26.15 37.34 10.70
C LYS A 634 -27.58 37.58 11.18
N THR A 635 -27.76 38.56 12.04
CA THR A 635 -29.09 39.01 12.43
C THR A 635 -29.48 40.23 11.59
N ILE A 636 -30.69 40.22 11.03
CA ILE A 636 -31.32 41.39 10.40
C ILE A 636 -32.55 41.82 11.19
N THR A 637 -32.81 43.11 11.26
CA THR A 637 -34.03 43.65 11.89
C THR A 637 -35.00 44.08 10.81
N LEU A 638 -36.16 43.41 10.74
CA LEU A 638 -37.24 43.82 9.84
C LEU A 638 -37.86 45.13 10.32
N GLN A 639 -38.08 46.03 9.36
CA GLN A 639 -38.61 47.37 9.57
C GLN A 639 -39.91 47.52 8.78
N PRO A 640 -40.95 48.15 9.34
CA PRO A 640 -42.17 48.46 8.61
C PRO A 640 -41.86 49.26 7.33
N GLY A 641 -42.38 48.83 6.18
CA GLY A 641 -42.24 49.52 4.90
C GLY A 641 -40.94 49.27 4.11
N LYS A 642 -39.96 48.55 4.67
CA LYS A 642 -38.75 48.14 3.94
C LYS A 642 -38.88 46.70 3.42
N GLN A 643 -38.81 46.54 2.09
CA GLN A 643 -38.97 45.22 1.46
C GLN A 643 -37.64 44.51 1.17
N ILE A 644 -36.54 45.23 0.90
CA ILE A 644 -35.25 44.65 0.50
C ILE A 644 -34.17 44.95 1.54
N TYR A 645 -33.41 43.92 1.90
CA TYR A 645 -32.33 43.94 2.88
C TYR A 645 -31.03 43.47 2.24
N ASN A 646 -30.03 44.34 2.25
CA ASN A 646 -28.69 44.00 1.78
C ASN A 646 -27.88 43.33 2.90
N VAL A 647 -27.27 42.19 2.59
CA VAL A 647 -26.42 41.43 3.49
C VAL A 647 -25.05 41.24 2.85
N LYS A 648 -24.01 41.82 3.47
CA LYS A 648 -22.62 41.62 3.02
C LYS A 648 -22.17 40.16 3.20
N THR A 649 -21.43 39.64 2.24
CA THR A 649 -20.78 38.32 2.31
C THR A 649 -19.32 38.45 2.76
N PRO A 650 -18.74 37.40 3.37
CA PRO A 650 -17.34 37.43 3.84
C PRO A 650 -16.34 37.34 2.68
N ILE A 651 -16.77 36.72 1.57
CA ILE A 651 -16.00 36.54 0.35
C ILE A 651 -16.69 37.25 -0.82
N PRO A 652 -15.91 37.67 -1.84
CA PRO A 652 -16.46 38.06 -3.12
C PRO A 652 -17.29 36.94 -3.77
N LEU A 653 -18.42 37.30 -4.35
CA LEU A 653 -19.32 36.40 -5.06
C LEU A 653 -18.97 36.36 -6.54
N SER A 654 -19.10 35.18 -7.15
CA SER A 654 -18.89 34.96 -8.58
C SER A 654 -20.06 34.20 -9.21
N ARG A 655 -20.16 34.29 -10.54
CA ARG A 655 -21.12 33.47 -11.31
C ARG A 655 -20.80 31.99 -11.09
N GLY A 656 -21.85 31.18 -10.94
CA GLY A 656 -21.73 29.75 -10.66
C GLY A 656 -21.76 29.38 -9.17
N TYR A 657 -21.58 30.35 -8.26
CA TYR A 657 -21.73 30.08 -6.83
C TYR A 657 -23.19 29.78 -6.48
N THR A 658 -23.41 29.02 -5.40
CA THR A 658 -24.75 28.71 -4.89
C THR A 658 -24.91 29.24 -3.48
N ILE A 659 -25.99 29.98 -3.25
CA ILE A 659 -26.33 30.57 -1.95
C ILE A 659 -27.44 29.74 -1.29
N LEU A 660 -27.18 29.32 -0.06
CA LEU A 660 -28.12 28.63 0.82
C LEU A 660 -28.49 29.56 1.96
N ILE A 661 -29.77 29.66 2.28
CA ILE A 661 -30.29 30.55 3.33
C ILE A 661 -31.25 29.74 4.21
N ASN A 662 -30.97 29.72 5.50
CA ASN A 662 -31.91 29.29 6.53
C ASN A 662 -32.16 30.47 7.46
N ALA A 663 -33.42 30.80 7.71
CA ALA A 663 -33.79 31.99 8.48
C ALA A 663 -34.70 31.60 9.65
N HIS A 664 -34.30 31.98 10.85
CA HIS A 664 -35.00 31.68 12.10
C HIS A 664 -35.48 32.97 12.76
N CYS A 665 -36.68 32.93 13.33
CA CYS A 665 -37.22 34.03 14.13
C CYS A 665 -37.15 33.64 15.62
N PRO A 666 -36.34 34.34 16.46
CA PRO A 666 -36.15 33.96 17.87
C PRO A 666 -37.38 34.20 18.76
N SER A 667 -38.34 35.00 18.33
CA SER A 667 -39.46 35.41 19.20
C SER A 667 -40.51 34.32 19.33
N THR A 668 -40.68 33.82 20.56
CA THR A 668 -41.65 32.79 20.99
C THR A 668 -43.13 33.10 20.70
N ASN A 669 -43.46 34.31 20.25
CA ASN A 669 -44.83 34.76 19.96
C ASN A 669 -45.12 34.98 18.47
N TYR A 670 -44.13 34.85 17.59
CA TYR A 670 -44.31 35.03 16.15
C TYR A 670 -43.82 33.77 15.42
N GLU A 671 -44.74 32.89 15.03
CA GLU A 671 -44.47 31.80 14.07
C GLU A 671 -44.27 32.39 12.65
N LEU A 672 -43.24 33.22 12.46
CA LEU A 672 -42.95 33.81 11.16
C LEU A 672 -42.28 32.75 10.28
N LYS A 673 -42.97 32.38 9.20
CA LYS A 673 -42.49 31.55 8.08
C LYS A 673 -41.21 32.17 7.52
N ASN A 674 -40.28 31.36 6.99
CA ASN A 674 -39.01 31.77 6.38
C ASN A 674 -39.16 33.12 5.64
N PRO A 675 -38.80 34.25 6.28
CA PRO A 675 -39.41 35.54 5.96
C PRO A 675 -38.76 36.23 4.77
N VAL A 676 -37.75 35.61 4.16
CA VAL A 676 -36.89 36.25 3.19
C VAL A 676 -36.58 35.33 2.01
N LYS A 677 -36.59 35.90 0.79
CA LYS A 677 -36.16 35.24 -0.45
C LYS A 677 -34.98 36.01 -1.04
N LEU A 678 -34.00 35.31 -1.59
CA LEU A 678 -32.94 35.96 -2.38
C LEU A 678 -33.52 36.50 -3.69
N VAL A 679 -33.26 37.76 -3.99
CA VAL A 679 -33.69 38.41 -5.24
C VAL A 679 -32.54 38.57 -6.21
N ASP A 680 -31.49 39.27 -5.78
CA ASP A 680 -30.32 39.56 -6.59
C ASP A 680 -29.04 39.57 -5.74
N TRP A 681 -27.89 39.63 -6.40
CA TRP A 681 -26.58 39.66 -5.78
C TRP A 681 -25.68 40.71 -6.42
N ALA A 682 -24.64 41.10 -5.68
CA ALA A 682 -23.56 42.00 -6.09
C ALA A 682 -22.20 41.44 -5.64
N TYR A 683 -21.09 42.09 -6.01
CA TYR A 683 -19.74 41.55 -5.80
C TYR A 683 -19.44 41.02 -4.39
N ASN A 684 -19.98 41.62 -3.33
CA ASN A 684 -19.76 41.18 -1.94
C ASN A 684 -21.02 41.26 -1.08
N SER A 685 -22.20 41.15 -1.70
CA SER A 685 -23.46 41.20 -0.96
C SER A 685 -24.60 40.51 -1.69
N ILE A 686 -25.60 40.12 -0.91
CA ILE A 686 -26.85 39.56 -1.41
C ILE A 686 -28.02 40.45 -0.97
N ASN A 687 -29.04 40.56 -1.82
CA ASN A 687 -30.26 41.29 -1.52
C ASN A 687 -31.42 40.34 -1.25
N LEU A 688 -31.96 40.42 -0.04
CA LEU A 688 -33.03 39.58 0.47
C LEU A 688 -34.33 40.36 0.51
N GLN A 689 -35.38 39.84 -0.12
CA GLN A 689 -36.72 40.42 -0.08
C GLN A 689 -37.58 39.75 0.98
N LYS A 690 -38.30 40.55 1.75
CA LYS A 690 -39.28 40.08 2.72
C LYS A 690 -40.49 39.43 2.01
N ILE A 691 -40.90 38.24 2.46
CA ILE A 691 -42.11 37.55 2.00
C ILE A 691 -43.29 37.97 2.89
N ASP A 692 -44.27 38.67 2.32
CA ASP A 692 -45.52 39.00 3.02
C ASP A 692 -46.50 37.84 2.90
N ASN A 693 -46.84 37.19 4.02
CA ASN A 693 -47.83 36.12 4.05
C ASN A 693 -49.24 36.72 4.26
N GLU A 694 -50.09 36.70 3.24
CA GLU A 694 -51.49 37.14 3.37
C GLU A 694 -52.34 36.21 4.27
N SER A 695 -51.84 35.02 4.64
CA SER A 695 -52.65 34.00 5.33
C SER A 695 -52.65 34.05 6.87
N SER A 696 -52.03 35.04 7.53
CA SER A 696 -52.00 35.16 9.00
C SER A 696 -52.86 36.30 9.57
N ILE A 697 -53.87 36.77 8.82
CA ILE A 697 -54.67 37.97 9.13
C ILE A 697 -55.63 37.81 10.35
N ASN A 698 -55.62 36.70 11.09
CA ASN A 698 -56.51 36.53 12.25
C ASN A 698 -55.85 36.71 13.62
N GLN A 699 -54.81 37.53 13.75
CA GLN A 699 -54.46 38.14 15.04
C GLN A 699 -54.27 39.65 14.89
N SER A 700 -55.06 40.39 15.66
CA SER A 700 -55.11 41.85 15.71
C SER A 700 -53.72 42.45 15.94
N ILE A 701 -53.30 43.30 15.02
CA ILE A 701 -52.06 44.07 15.07
C ILE A 701 -52.19 45.12 16.17
N ASP A 702 -51.55 44.87 17.30
CA ASP A 702 -51.01 45.90 18.18
C ASP A 702 -49.57 45.49 18.52
N SER A 703 -48.61 45.82 17.64
CA SER A 703 -47.26 46.19 18.06
C SER A 703 -46.43 46.70 16.87
N GLU A 704 -45.96 47.93 16.99
CA GLU A 704 -44.84 48.53 16.24
C GLU A 704 -43.48 47.86 16.57
N ALA A 705 -43.48 46.53 16.75
CA ALA A 705 -42.30 45.80 17.17
C ALA A 705 -41.43 45.42 15.96
N ASN A 706 -40.21 45.92 15.94
CA ASN A 706 -39.16 45.45 15.04
C ASN A 706 -38.88 43.95 15.31
N VAL A 707 -39.03 43.09 14.30
CA VAL A 707 -38.75 41.66 14.41
C VAL A 707 -37.31 41.39 13.98
N SER A 708 -36.49 40.79 14.86
CA SER A 708 -35.16 40.30 14.52
C SER A 708 -35.24 38.91 13.90
N ILE A 709 -34.49 38.69 12.83
CA ILE A 709 -34.33 37.39 12.17
C ILE A 709 -32.86 37.02 12.19
N ASP A 710 -32.56 35.79 12.60
CA ASP A 710 -31.24 35.21 12.48
C ASP A 710 -31.15 34.47 11.14
N LEU A 711 -30.16 34.85 10.33
CA LEU A 711 -29.87 34.28 9.03
C LEU A 711 -28.61 33.43 9.14
N ASN A 712 -28.75 32.15 8.84
CA ASN A 712 -27.65 31.26 8.54
C ASN A 712 -27.52 31.20 7.01
N ILE A 713 -26.45 31.79 6.47
CA ILE A 713 -26.20 31.82 5.04
C ILE A 713 -24.97 30.94 4.78
N CYS A 714 -25.05 30.02 3.83
CA CYS A 714 -23.89 29.29 3.37
C CYS A 714 -23.67 29.45 1.87
N ILE A 715 -22.42 29.67 1.50
CA ILE A 715 -21.97 29.93 0.14
C ILE A 715 -21.18 28.70 -0.32
N LEU A 716 -21.65 28.07 -1.38
CA LEU A 716 -20.95 26.99 -2.07
C LEU A 716 -20.31 27.56 -3.32
N TYR A 717 -18.98 27.49 -3.41
CA TYR A 717 -18.23 27.99 -4.56
C TYR A 717 -17.51 26.82 -5.22
N THR A 718 -18.14 26.31 -6.28
CA THR A 718 -17.76 25.05 -6.93
C THR A 718 -18.19 25.03 -8.39
N ASP A 719 -17.40 24.38 -9.24
CA ASP A 719 -17.78 24.08 -10.63
C ASP A 719 -18.78 22.91 -10.73
N TYR A 720 -19.02 22.21 -9.62
CA TYR A 720 -19.95 21.09 -9.58
C TYR A 720 -21.40 21.57 -9.68
N LYS A 721 -22.13 21.06 -10.69
CA LYS A 721 -23.55 21.40 -10.90
C LYS A 721 -24.52 20.58 -10.03
N ASN A 722 -24.05 19.44 -9.51
CA ASN A 722 -24.88 18.45 -8.84
C ASN A 722 -24.22 17.98 -7.54
N LEU A 723 -25.04 17.76 -6.52
CA LEU A 723 -24.68 17.08 -5.27
C LEU A 723 -25.06 15.60 -5.41
N LYS A 724 -24.20 14.72 -4.90
CA LYS A 724 -24.53 13.30 -4.72
C LYS A 724 -25.39 13.13 -3.46
N ILE A 725 -26.30 12.17 -3.47
CA ILE A 725 -27.12 11.82 -2.30
C ILE A 725 -26.45 10.67 -1.56
N ASP A 726 -26.38 10.74 -0.23
CA ASP A 726 -25.80 9.64 0.54
C ASP A 726 -26.70 8.41 0.52
N TYR A 727 -26.06 7.24 0.40
CA TYR A 727 -26.71 5.92 0.30
C TYR A 727 -27.51 5.67 -0.98
N GLU A 728 -27.51 6.62 -1.93
CA GLU A 728 -28.18 6.49 -3.23
C GLU A 728 -27.21 6.77 -4.38
N GLU A 729 -27.46 6.18 -5.56
CA GLU A 729 -26.68 6.49 -6.77
C GLU A 729 -27.12 7.80 -7.44
N GLU A 730 -28.27 8.34 -7.02
CA GLU A 730 -28.88 9.52 -7.58
C GLU A 730 -28.11 10.81 -7.25
N LYS A 731 -28.25 11.80 -8.12
CA LYS A 731 -27.67 13.13 -7.97
C LYS A 731 -28.74 14.18 -8.21
N CYS A 732 -28.70 15.24 -7.43
CA CYS A 732 -29.62 16.36 -7.56
C CYS A 732 -28.86 17.65 -7.88
N SER A 733 -29.47 18.51 -8.69
CA SER A 733 -28.85 19.78 -9.09
C SER A 733 -28.76 20.73 -7.91
N LEU A 734 -27.61 21.40 -7.70
CA LEU A 734 -27.46 22.42 -6.63
C LEU A 734 -28.54 23.50 -6.68
N GLY A 735 -29.00 23.87 -7.88
CA GLY A 735 -30.06 24.85 -8.06
C GLY A 735 -31.41 24.40 -7.49
N SER A 736 -31.56 23.12 -7.15
CA SER A 736 -32.79 22.63 -6.52
C SER A 736 -32.81 22.87 -5.01
N ILE A 737 -31.65 22.97 -4.35
CA ILE A 737 -31.56 23.23 -2.90
C ILE A 737 -31.27 24.71 -2.59
N GLY A 738 -30.39 25.33 -3.37
CA GLY A 738 -29.95 26.71 -3.20
C GLY A 738 -30.32 27.62 -4.36
N HIS A 739 -29.83 28.86 -4.31
CA HIS A 739 -29.96 29.83 -5.38
C HIS A 739 -28.63 29.98 -6.11
N ASN A 740 -28.61 29.58 -7.39
CA ASN A 740 -27.43 29.72 -8.24
C ASN A 740 -27.26 31.19 -8.66
N LEU A 741 -26.04 31.70 -8.52
CA LEU A 741 -25.67 33.05 -8.96
C LEU A 741 -25.40 33.02 -10.46
N THR A 742 -26.21 33.73 -11.22
CA THR A 742 -26.18 33.81 -12.68
C THR A 742 -26.07 35.26 -13.13
N LYS A 743 -25.94 35.49 -14.44
CA LYS A 743 -25.98 36.86 -14.98
C LYS A 743 -27.38 37.48 -14.86
N GLU A 744 -28.43 36.66 -14.87
CA GLU A 744 -29.83 37.11 -14.85
C GLU A 744 -30.25 37.68 -13.50
N ASN A 745 -29.64 37.23 -12.41
CA ASN A 745 -29.91 37.72 -11.05
C ASN A 745 -28.79 38.59 -10.48
N LEU A 746 -27.87 39.08 -11.33
CA LEU A 746 -26.87 40.08 -10.96
C LEU A 746 -27.54 41.46 -10.93
N ASN A 747 -27.26 42.26 -9.90
CA ASN A 747 -27.81 43.60 -9.77
C ASN A 747 -27.46 44.46 -11.00
N GLU A 748 -28.47 45.04 -11.66
CA GLU A 748 -28.32 45.79 -12.92
C GLU A 748 -27.28 46.91 -12.85
N ASN A 749 -27.10 47.53 -11.68
CA ASN A 749 -26.15 48.62 -11.47
C ASN A 749 -24.67 48.19 -11.40
N GLU A 750 -24.40 46.88 -11.35
CA GLU A 750 -23.05 46.31 -11.24
C GLU A 750 -22.59 45.56 -12.51
N ILE A 751 -23.46 45.39 -13.51
CA ILE A 751 -23.16 44.58 -14.72
C ILE A 751 -21.87 45.03 -15.43
N ASP A 752 -21.70 46.34 -15.64
CA ASP A 752 -20.55 46.89 -16.35
C ASP A 752 -19.25 46.82 -15.52
N LYS A 753 -19.33 46.87 -14.18
CA LYS A 753 -18.17 46.77 -13.28
C LYS A 753 -17.73 45.34 -13.04
N PHE A 754 -18.69 44.40 -13.09
CA PHE A 754 -18.45 43.00 -12.78
C PHE A 754 -17.66 42.30 -13.89
N ASP A 755 -17.95 42.63 -15.16
CA ASP A 755 -17.22 42.07 -16.30
C ASP A 755 -15.75 42.55 -16.32
N ASP A 756 -15.42 43.75 -15.82
CA ASP A 756 -14.05 44.24 -15.66
C ASP A 756 -13.28 43.53 -14.52
N ILE A 757 -13.93 43.26 -13.38
CA ILE A 757 -13.32 42.60 -12.22
C ILE A 757 -13.08 41.10 -12.47
N GLN A 758 -13.99 40.42 -13.19
CA GLN A 758 -13.83 39.00 -13.53
C GLN A 758 -12.62 38.74 -14.43
N ASN A 759 -12.31 39.64 -15.36
CA ASN A 759 -11.11 39.54 -16.20
C ASN A 759 -9.83 39.62 -15.35
N ILE A 760 -9.81 40.48 -14.32
CA ILE A 760 -8.66 40.64 -13.40
C ILE A 760 -8.51 39.42 -12.48
N ILE A 761 -9.63 38.88 -11.97
CA ILE A 761 -9.63 37.70 -11.08
C ILE A 761 -9.25 36.42 -11.85
N GLN A 762 -9.71 36.25 -13.10
CA GLN A 762 -9.28 35.14 -13.95
C GLN A 762 -7.77 35.20 -14.25
N GLU A 763 -7.20 36.39 -14.46
CA GLU A 763 -5.75 36.55 -14.61
C GLU A 763 -4.97 36.24 -13.32
N THR A 764 -5.48 36.61 -12.14
CA THR A 764 -4.79 36.37 -10.85
C THR A 764 -4.91 34.93 -10.34
N ILE A 765 -6.05 34.26 -10.54
CA ILE A 765 -6.20 32.84 -10.20
C ILE A 765 -5.31 31.96 -11.10
N LEU A 766 -5.16 32.30 -12.39
CA LEU A 766 -4.22 31.61 -13.26
C LEU A 766 -2.76 31.78 -12.82
N ASP A 767 -2.38 32.96 -12.30
CA ASP A 767 -1.00 33.25 -11.87
C ASP A 767 -0.65 32.58 -10.53
N ASP A 768 -1.58 32.54 -9.56
CA ASP A 768 -1.35 31.93 -8.25
C ASP A 768 -1.33 30.38 -8.30
N ASP A 769 -2.15 29.76 -9.17
CA ASP A 769 -2.12 28.30 -9.38
C ASP A 769 -0.84 27.84 -10.12
N ILE A 770 -0.20 28.71 -10.90
CA ILE A 770 1.08 28.42 -11.56
C ILE A 770 2.27 28.64 -10.60
N GLN A 771 2.21 29.61 -9.68
CA GLN A 771 3.25 29.85 -8.66
C GLN A 771 3.35 28.71 -7.62
N VAL A 772 2.24 28.06 -7.28
CA VAL A 772 2.24 26.91 -6.34
C VAL A 772 2.79 25.63 -7.01
N ILE A 773 2.70 25.52 -8.34
CA ILE A 773 3.29 24.39 -9.09
C ILE A 773 4.79 24.62 -9.39
N LEU A 774 5.25 25.87 -9.51
CA LEU A 774 6.66 26.19 -9.80
C LEU A 774 7.56 26.34 -8.56
N SER A 775 7.00 26.49 -7.35
CA SER A 775 7.79 26.63 -6.12
C SER A 775 8.16 25.31 -5.42
N LYS A 776 7.80 24.15 -6.00
CA LYS A 776 8.23 22.81 -5.54
C LYS A 776 9.07 22.03 -6.58
N GLY A 777 9.62 22.71 -7.56
CA GLY A 777 10.53 22.13 -8.55
C GLY A 777 11.77 22.98 -8.74
N ASN A 778 12.71 22.91 -7.79
CA ASN A 778 14.14 23.07 -7.99
C ASN A 778 14.91 22.40 -6.84
#